data_AF-B8CEL7-F1
#
_entry.id   AF-B8CEL7-F1
#
_cell.length_a   1.000
_cell.length_b   1.000
_cell.length_c   1.000
_cell.angle_alpha   90.00
_cell.angle_beta   90.00
_cell.angle_gamma   90.00
#
_symmetry.space_group_name_H-M   'P 1'
#
loop_
_entity.id
_entity.type
_entity.pdbx_description
1 polymer ?
#
loop_
_entity_poly.entity_id
_entity_poly.type
_entity_poly.pdbx_seq_one_letter_code
_entity_poly.pdbx_strand_id
1 'polypeptide(L)'
;MKAILLMLSLALMHQIQFTHALNIEETSSLAELQATKGVDFRDSEVGGGMAHQMRQMKANNKPNRPNKRPNKRPNNKQQQQQMQQNSSSRTKTITPSDNASIRFGRSDRNYADAESLFVDGRPFVDALIGFDLGTIDTSSGGKVSSAKLELYSLTSSDGGATSSGGGINFNVILGKEWNEHKVTWDSAPVVPGPKRTQVQYDRSIDRNEWIVVDVTDGVNWSLQQQQNKGMVTFRMDTKKGEVEFATKKPNKEDKPDNNAANKPSSTLDIPPKDKPANNNSNNNDSTSDSTPASTPSASKNDYTSSSTSAKEAFALLSKKESTINNKLFLFESPSDGWIPSSVYNYDGLKKGLEVMNSKGVSGMVYYLGNGGKRGWEYGLVNVAAFLAQSMKETIKYDACDENSWDLIQGKYPLSNACGQLGQSYQDYHCPEHEKHMECPVDKNMEITATTHAKWYGAPAPLFCKPKQGKNDFTGSWDYGFMCNVGWVDPPIVCDDYEGQKAGTFDHSEPVANRAGRTDVEGCCWWGRGVIQTTGVCNFGKLNYYLGARAAKEGRSAPYGDIDFCKDPGAICSSQEHQELKWIAGMFYWMESVQQYDVGGWNYMTELHTFVDGGYSDPNFINAVSGIVNRGCHNPPCGTGAVDGGPERYHNFIKVLVAFDLIDPPEGFEEGAAGTAGSSPVSSACGTDWKDAEKCSQLCDTAVDCPSGTFCYTGFFCPNSKGKDKPGDKKGKGTSGVSSSSSSTLPTSMCGADFNAAATCKSRECTTQLDCPAGEYCWTGITC
;
A
#
# COMPACT_ATOMS: atom_id res chain seq x y z
N MET A 1 6.36 32.56 -54.61
CA MET A 1 5.97 31.79 -53.40
C MET A 1 5.01 30.64 -53.70
N LYS A 2 3.80 30.81 -54.28
CA LYS A 2 2.90 29.66 -54.57
C LYS A 2 3.51 28.54 -55.43
N ALA A 3 4.53 28.81 -56.24
CA ALA A 3 5.27 27.80 -57.01
C ALA A 3 6.28 26.95 -56.21
N ILE A 4 6.63 27.33 -54.96
CA ILE A 4 7.58 26.57 -54.12
C ILE A 4 6.83 25.53 -53.27
N LEU A 5 5.63 25.86 -52.80
CA LEU A 5 4.76 24.89 -52.11
C LEU A 5 4.41 23.67 -52.99
N LEU A 6 4.27 23.88 -54.30
CA LEU A 6 3.92 22.82 -55.25
C LEU A 6 5.06 21.82 -55.53
N MET A 7 6.31 22.19 -55.25
CA MET A 7 7.48 21.30 -55.42
C MET A 7 7.66 20.36 -54.22
N LEU A 8 7.35 20.82 -53.00
CA LEU A 8 7.47 20.02 -51.78
C LEU A 8 6.35 18.97 -51.63
N SER A 9 5.19 19.20 -52.25
CA SER A 9 4.08 18.23 -52.30
C SER A 9 4.31 17.03 -53.24
N LEU A 10 5.33 17.05 -54.11
CA LEU A 10 5.60 15.96 -55.06
C LEU A 10 6.60 14.90 -54.54
N ALA A 11 7.20 15.11 -53.36
CA ALA A 11 8.28 14.25 -52.84
C ALA A 11 7.83 13.11 -51.91
N LEU A 12 6.53 13.03 -51.54
CA LEU A 12 6.02 12.09 -50.54
C LEU A 12 4.85 11.21 -50.99
N MET A 13 4.57 11.17 -52.30
CA MET A 13 3.57 10.27 -52.91
C MET A 13 4.12 9.67 -54.20
N HIS A 14 4.86 8.55 -54.10
CA HIS A 14 4.86 7.40 -55.04
C HIS A 14 5.97 6.37 -54.67
N GLN A 15 5.67 5.42 -53.78
CA GLN A 15 6.25 4.07 -53.80
C GLN A 15 5.24 3.06 -53.22
N ILE A 16 4.30 2.61 -54.07
CA ILE A 16 3.40 1.47 -53.80
C ILE A 16 3.28 0.63 -55.08
N GLN A 17 3.57 -0.67 -54.95
CA GLN A 17 3.34 -1.79 -55.92
C GLN A 17 4.10 -1.68 -57.27
N PHE A 18 4.68 -2.75 -57.82
CA PHE A 18 4.10 -3.96 -58.42
C PHE A 18 5.25 -5.01 -58.55
N THR A 19 5.11 -6.35 -58.47
CA THR A 19 3.97 -7.27 -58.24
C THR A 19 4.44 -8.72 -58.00
N HIS A 20 3.56 -9.57 -57.45
CA HIS A 20 3.44 -11.04 -57.71
C HIS A 20 4.57 -11.99 -57.22
N ALA A 21 4.33 -13.27 -56.89
CA ALA A 21 3.08 -14.05 -56.84
C ALA A 21 3.25 -15.42 -56.11
N LEU A 22 2.19 -15.89 -55.40
CA LEU A 22 1.83 -17.31 -55.13
C LEU A 22 2.84 -18.15 -54.26
N ASN A 23 2.49 -19.23 -53.54
CA ASN A 23 1.20 -19.84 -53.19
C ASN A 23 1.30 -20.81 -51.98
N ILE A 24 0.20 -20.89 -51.19
CA ILE A 24 -0.50 -22.11 -50.70
C ILE A 24 0.19 -23.20 -49.82
N GLU A 25 -0.47 -23.50 -48.69
CA GLU A 25 -0.56 -24.75 -47.87
C GLU A 25 0.74 -25.46 -47.39
N GLU A 26 0.68 -26.52 -46.56
CA GLU A 26 -0.01 -26.85 -45.28
C GLU A 26 0.46 -28.28 -44.90
N THR A 27 0.45 -28.68 -43.62
CA THR A 27 0.69 -30.08 -43.15
C THR A 27 2.10 -30.66 -43.44
N SER A 28 2.45 -31.91 -43.08
CA SER A 28 2.47 -32.50 -41.72
C SER A 28 3.40 -33.74 -41.65
N SER A 29 3.86 -34.07 -40.43
CA SER A 29 4.28 -35.42 -39.97
C SER A 29 5.60 -36.09 -40.45
N LEU A 30 6.28 -36.70 -39.46
CA LEU A 30 6.92 -38.04 -39.41
C LEU A 30 7.83 -38.58 -40.55
N ALA A 31 9.12 -38.81 -40.19
CA ALA A 31 9.87 -40.07 -40.39
C ALA A 31 11.21 -39.99 -39.61
N GLU A 32 11.38 -40.69 -38.48
CA GLU A 32 12.03 -42.02 -38.37
C GLU A 32 13.54 -42.09 -38.69
N LEU A 33 14.34 -42.43 -37.67
CA LEU A 33 15.43 -43.40 -37.77
C LEU A 33 15.63 -44.12 -36.42
N GLN A 34 16.05 -45.38 -36.46
CA GLN A 34 15.70 -46.38 -35.43
C GLN A 34 16.79 -46.66 -34.40
N ALA A 35 16.38 -47.23 -33.26
CA ALA A 35 17.25 -47.56 -32.13
C ALA A 35 17.80 -49.00 -32.15
N THR A 36 18.96 -49.23 -31.51
CA THR A 36 19.39 -50.56 -31.08
C THR A 36 20.14 -50.56 -29.74
N LYS A 37 19.50 -51.19 -28.75
CA LYS A 37 20.06 -52.12 -27.73
C LYS A 37 21.46 -51.84 -27.13
N GLY A 38 21.50 -51.61 -25.82
CA GLY A 38 22.74 -51.71 -25.02
C GLY A 38 23.03 -53.13 -24.51
N VAL A 39 24.19 -53.29 -23.86
CA VAL A 39 24.63 -54.48 -23.11
C VAL A 39 25.35 -54.02 -21.83
N ASP A 40 25.15 -54.75 -20.74
CA ASP A 40 25.71 -54.54 -19.40
C ASP A 40 27.09 -55.21 -19.25
N PHE A 41 28.06 -54.60 -18.55
CA PHE A 41 29.23 -55.32 -18.00
C PHE A 41 29.98 -54.54 -16.90
N ARG A 42 30.68 -55.32 -16.05
CA ARG A 42 31.31 -54.95 -14.77
C ARG A 42 32.84 -54.76 -14.81
N ASP A 43 33.33 -54.13 -13.74
CA ASP A 43 34.62 -54.33 -13.03
C ASP A 43 35.95 -54.44 -13.80
N SER A 44 36.89 -53.57 -13.47
CA SER A 44 38.34 -53.87 -13.47
C SER A 44 39.10 -52.93 -12.53
N GLU A 45 39.91 -53.48 -11.62
CA GLU A 45 40.90 -52.72 -10.85
C GLU A 45 42.20 -52.56 -11.64
N VAL A 46 42.88 -51.42 -11.51
CA VAL A 46 44.35 -51.33 -11.62
C VAL A 46 44.86 -50.37 -10.56
N GLY A 47 45.90 -50.77 -9.81
CA GLY A 47 46.49 -49.94 -8.75
C GLY A 47 48.01 -50.11 -8.65
N GLY A 48 48.65 -49.08 -8.07
CA GLY A 48 50.10 -49.00 -7.87
C GLY A 48 50.89 -48.55 -9.12
N GLY A 49 52.03 -47.87 -8.99
CA GLY A 49 52.68 -47.34 -7.78
C GLY A 49 54.20 -47.49 -7.83
N MET A 50 54.93 -46.46 -7.39
CA MET A 50 56.38 -46.56 -7.12
C MET A 50 56.76 -45.72 -5.90
N ALA A 51 57.69 -46.23 -5.09
CA ALA A 51 58.24 -45.55 -3.92
C ALA A 51 59.71 -45.93 -3.70
N HIS A 52 60.59 -44.94 -3.60
CA HIS A 52 62.04 -45.03 -3.31
C HIS A 52 62.54 -43.65 -2.85
N GLN A 53 63.56 -43.49 -1.98
CA GLN A 53 64.22 -44.47 -1.11
C GLN A 53 65.08 -43.73 -0.06
N MET A 54 65.17 -44.26 1.19
CA MET A 54 66.35 -44.16 2.09
C MET A 54 66.83 -42.74 2.57
N ARG A 55 67.65 -42.56 3.63
CA ARG A 55 68.36 -43.46 4.57
C ARG A 55 68.69 -42.73 5.90
N GLN A 56 68.47 -43.38 7.06
CA GLN A 56 69.32 -43.38 8.29
C GLN A 56 69.62 -42.00 9.00
N MET A 57 70.03 -41.90 10.28
CA MET A 57 70.37 -42.87 11.35
C MET A 57 70.26 -42.24 12.77
N LYS A 58 70.02 -43.07 13.82
CA LYS A 58 70.24 -42.81 15.28
C LYS A 58 69.32 -41.72 15.93
N ALA A 59 69.03 -41.73 17.24
CA ALA A 59 69.41 -42.62 18.36
C ALA A 59 68.17 -43.08 19.17
N ASN A 60 68.33 -43.94 20.19
CA ASN A 60 67.20 -44.72 20.74
C ASN A 60 67.29 -45.02 22.27
N ASN A 61 66.12 -44.95 22.94
CA ASN A 61 65.69 -45.60 24.20
C ASN A 61 66.51 -45.59 25.53
N LYS A 62 65.78 -45.23 26.61
CA LYS A 62 65.47 -46.01 27.85
C LYS A 62 66.37 -47.17 28.33
N PRO A 63 66.38 -47.36 29.67
CA PRO A 63 65.80 -48.56 30.32
C PRO A 63 64.56 -48.16 31.19
N ASN A 64 63.92 -48.93 32.09
CA ASN A 64 64.14 -50.30 32.61
C ASN A 64 62.77 -51.02 32.93
N ARG A 65 62.71 -51.85 33.98
CA ARG A 65 61.61 -52.74 34.46
C ARG A 65 61.76 -52.98 35.99
N PRO A 66 60.87 -53.74 36.71
CA PRO A 66 59.63 -54.46 36.31
C PRO A 66 58.36 -53.72 36.86
N ASN A 67 57.25 -54.25 37.41
CA ASN A 67 56.67 -55.57 37.78
C ASN A 67 55.12 -55.39 37.92
N LYS A 68 54.19 -56.35 38.18
CA LYS A 68 54.23 -57.82 38.39
C LYS A 68 53.02 -58.56 37.75
N ARG A 69 51.90 -58.78 38.48
CA ARG A 69 50.72 -59.66 38.13
C ARG A 69 49.54 -59.42 39.11
N PRO A 70 48.27 -59.88 38.85
CA PRO A 70 47.64 -60.37 37.60
C PRO A 70 46.18 -59.85 37.31
N ASN A 71 45.63 -60.21 36.14
CA ASN A 71 44.21 -60.43 35.74
C ASN A 71 43.06 -59.83 36.59
N LYS A 72 42.10 -59.07 36.00
CA LYS A 72 41.12 -59.54 34.99
C LYS A 72 40.52 -58.39 34.15
N ARG A 73 40.15 -58.67 32.88
CA ARG A 73 39.07 -57.97 32.14
C ARG A 73 37.76 -58.74 32.34
N PRO A 74 36.61 -58.06 32.48
CA PRO A 74 35.64 -57.96 31.37
C PRO A 74 34.91 -56.58 31.35
N ASN A 75 34.13 -56.16 30.34
CA ASN A 75 34.03 -56.57 28.94
C ASN A 75 33.66 -55.35 28.07
N ASN A 76 34.43 -55.01 27.02
CA ASN A 76 34.23 -53.74 26.30
C ASN A 76 33.02 -53.70 25.35
N LYS A 77 32.17 -54.74 25.36
CA LYS A 77 30.91 -54.76 24.59
C LYS A 77 29.74 -54.07 25.32
N GLN A 78 29.71 -54.09 26.65
CA GLN A 78 28.61 -53.44 27.39
C GLN A 78 28.66 -51.91 27.30
N GLN A 79 29.84 -51.28 27.32
CA GLN A 79 29.93 -49.82 27.16
C GLN A 79 29.56 -49.34 25.75
N GLN A 80 29.78 -50.12 24.69
CA GLN A 80 29.31 -49.76 23.34
C GLN A 80 27.80 -50.02 23.15
N GLN A 81 27.21 -51.02 23.83
CA GLN A 81 25.76 -51.24 23.79
C GLN A 81 24.98 -50.28 24.72
N GLN A 82 25.55 -49.88 25.86
CA GLN A 82 24.94 -48.88 26.76
C GLN A 82 24.99 -47.44 26.20
N MET A 83 25.88 -47.14 25.25
CA MET A 83 25.82 -45.89 24.47
C MET A 83 24.79 -45.93 23.33
N GLN A 84 24.13 -47.07 23.09
CA GLN A 84 23.07 -47.22 22.07
C GLN A 84 21.69 -47.56 22.67
N GLN A 85 21.57 -47.62 24.00
CA GLN A 85 20.32 -47.96 24.70
C GLN A 85 19.98 -46.96 25.81
N ASN A 86 19.80 -45.69 25.44
CA ASN A 86 18.86 -44.77 26.13
C ASN A 86 18.50 -43.49 25.34
N SER A 87 18.86 -43.38 24.06
CA SER A 87 18.34 -42.33 23.17
C SER A 87 16.92 -42.66 22.69
N SER A 88 15.98 -42.82 23.62
CA SER A 88 14.57 -42.98 23.30
C SER A 88 14.01 -41.66 22.78
N SER A 89 14.09 -41.44 21.47
CA SER A 89 13.60 -40.23 20.80
C SER A 89 12.08 -40.12 20.97
N ARG A 90 11.66 -39.31 21.95
CA ARG A 90 10.24 -39.05 22.23
C ARG A 90 9.66 -38.15 21.15
N THR A 91 9.29 -38.74 20.01
CA THR A 91 8.50 -38.05 18.99
C THR A 91 7.19 -37.58 19.62
N LYS A 92 6.85 -36.32 19.42
CA LYS A 92 5.65 -35.69 19.95
C LYS A 92 4.97 -34.88 18.86
N THR A 93 3.72 -35.23 18.56
CA THR A 93 2.84 -34.41 17.73
C THR A 93 2.26 -33.28 18.58
N ILE A 94 2.23 -32.06 18.04
CA ILE A 94 1.64 -30.87 18.64
C ILE A 94 0.70 -30.29 17.58
N THR A 95 -0.55 -30.02 17.93
CA THR A 95 -1.50 -29.30 17.07
C THR A 95 -1.22 -27.80 17.14
N PRO A 96 -1.60 -27.00 16.12
CA PRO A 96 -1.55 -25.55 16.25
C PRO A 96 -2.40 -25.09 17.44
N SER A 97 -1.98 -23.99 18.07
CA SER A 97 -2.76 -23.29 19.11
C SER A 97 -3.59 -22.15 18.52
N ASP A 98 -3.04 -21.50 17.48
CA ASP A 98 -3.58 -20.34 16.80
C ASP A 98 -3.30 -20.51 15.30
N ASN A 99 -4.27 -20.24 14.43
CA ASN A 99 -4.17 -20.38 13.00
C ASN A 99 -5.10 -19.39 12.26
N ALA A 100 -4.58 -18.53 11.39
CA ALA A 100 -5.39 -17.52 10.71
C ALA A 100 -4.83 -17.14 9.34
N SER A 101 -5.71 -16.81 8.39
CA SER A 101 -5.33 -16.18 7.12
C SER A 101 -5.32 -14.66 7.28
N ILE A 102 -4.43 -13.95 6.59
CA ILE A 102 -4.28 -12.48 6.67
C ILE A 102 -4.17 -11.89 5.26
N ARG A 103 -4.95 -10.86 4.93
CA ARG A 103 -5.17 -10.42 3.53
C ARG A 103 -4.76 -8.95 3.31
N PHE A 104 -3.78 -8.69 2.44
CA PHE A 104 -3.31 -7.31 2.16
C PHE A 104 -4.43 -6.39 1.66
N GLY A 105 -5.28 -6.86 0.74
CA GLY A 105 -6.39 -6.07 0.20
C GLY A 105 -7.57 -5.82 1.16
N ARG A 106 -7.47 -6.30 2.41
CA ARG A 106 -8.44 -6.15 3.51
C ARG A 106 -7.68 -6.14 4.84
N SER A 107 -6.71 -5.23 4.93
CA SER A 107 -5.65 -5.31 5.93
C SER A 107 -6.11 -5.13 7.38
N ASP A 108 -7.26 -4.48 7.55
CA ASP A 108 -8.03 -4.22 8.77
C ASP A 108 -8.87 -5.41 9.27
N ARG A 109 -8.96 -6.51 8.51
CA ARG A 109 -9.86 -7.63 8.80
C ARG A 109 -9.15 -8.85 9.36
N ASN A 110 -9.80 -9.45 10.36
CA ASN A 110 -9.45 -10.76 10.89
C ASN A 110 -10.18 -11.89 10.13
N TYR A 111 -9.54 -13.06 10.03
CA TYR A 111 -10.07 -14.26 9.38
C TYR A 111 -9.81 -15.53 10.22
N ALA A 112 -9.98 -15.46 11.55
CA ALA A 112 -9.79 -16.59 12.45
C ALA A 112 -10.72 -17.77 12.16
N ASP A 113 -12.03 -17.49 12.07
CA ASP A 113 -13.08 -18.51 12.06
C ASP A 113 -13.24 -19.25 10.71
N ALA A 114 -12.18 -19.24 9.87
CA ALA A 114 -12.16 -19.88 8.57
C ALA A 114 -12.05 -21.42 8.68
N GLU A 115 -12.71 -22.14 7.76
CA GLU A 115 -12.63 -23.61 7.71
C GLU A 115 -11.34 -24.12 7.04
N SER A 116 -10.63 -23.22 6.34
CA SER A 116 -9.33 -23.43 5.72
C SER A 116 -8.36 -22.28 6.03
N LEU A 117 -7.06 -22.60 6.08
CA LEU A 117 -6.00 -21.61 5.90
C LEU A 117 -5.78 -21.40 4.41
N PHE A 118 -5.68 -20.15 4.00
CA PHE A 118 -5.59 -19.73 2.61
C PHE A 118 -4.25 -19.03 2.38
N VAL A 119 -3.53 -19.38 1.32
CA VAL A 119 -2.30 -18.71 0.91
C VAL A 119 -2.35 -18.43 -0.59
N ASP A 120 -2.14 -17.17 -0.98
CA ASP A 120 -2.14 -16.72 -2.37
C ASP A 120 -1.16 -15.55 -2.56
N GLY A 121 -0.58 -15.47 -3.75
CA GLY A 121 0.29 -14.38 -4.17
C GLY A 121 -0.43 -13.22 -4.87
N ARG A 122 -1.67 -13.39 -5.37
CA ARG A 122 -2.40 -12.36 -6.14
C ARG A 122 -3.94 -12.48 -6.03
N PRO A 123 -4.58 -11.88 -5.00
CA PRO A 123 -4.03 -10.93 -4.03
C PRO A 123 -3.12 -11.58 -2.97
N PHE A 124 -2.22 -10.79 -2.38
CA PHE A 124 -1.40 -11.27 -1.26
C PHE A 124 -2.27 -11.68 -0.07
N VAL A 125 -2.26 -12.98 0.20
CA VAL A 125 -2.82 -13.60 1.40
C VAL A 125 -1.78 -14.54 1.98
N ASP A 126 -1.38 -14.27 3.22
CA ASP A 126 -0.48 -15.13 3.97
C ASP A 126 -1.29 -15.91 5.02
N ALA A 127 -0.76 -17.03 5.49
CA ALA A 127 -1.32 -17.76 6.64
C ALA A 127 -0.35 -17.74 7.83
N LEU A 128 -0.85 -17.51 9.04
CA LEU A 128 -0.12 -17.62 10.29
C LEU A 128 -0.50 -18.92 11.00
N ILE A 129 0.49 -19.68 11.49
CA ILE A 129 0.29 -20.89 12.28
C ILE A 129 1.20 -20.87 13.53
N GLY A 130 0.60 -20.87 14.70
CA GLY A 130 1.24 -20.84 16.02
C GLY A 130 1.23 -22.22 16.70
N PHE A 131 2.31 -22.57 17.40
CA PHE A 131 2.42 -23.79 18.19
C PHE A 131 3.06 -23.52 19.55
N ASP A 132 2.45 -24.04 20.63
CA ASP A 132 3.02 -24.02 21.98
C ASP A 132 4.11 -25.09 22.15
N LEU A 133 5.36 -24.64 22.23
CA LEU A 133 6.54 -25.46 22.49
C LEU A 133 6.89 -25.56 23.99
N GLY A 134 6.16 -24.90 24.89
CA GLY A 134 6.29 -25.04 26.34
C GLY A 134 6.04 -26.48 26.82
N THR A 135 5.43 -27.31 25.97
CA THR A 135 5.25 -28.74 26.19
C THR A 135 6.43 -29.62 25.71
N ILE A 136 7.52 -29.02 25.22
CA ILE A 136 8.79 -29.68 24.84
C ILE A 136 9.82 -29.48 25.96
N ASP A 137 10.28 -30.58 26.57
CA ASP A 137 11.30 -30.52 27.62
C ASP A 137 12.70 -30.28 27.03
N THR A 138 13.12 -29.01 27.04
CA THR A 138 14.48 -28.57 26.70
C THR A 138 15.35 -28.33 27.95
N SER A 139 14.82 -28.55 29.16
CA SER A 139 15.46 -28.17 30.43
C SER A 139 16.84 -28.81 30.66
N SER A 140 17.07 -29.97 30.04
CA SER A 140 18.33 -30.71 30.05
C SER A 140 19.40 -30.17 29.07
N GLY A 141 19.18 -29.02 28.43
CA GLY A 141 20.06 -28.49 27.37
C GLY A 141 19.97 -29.25 26.04
N GLY A 142 18.94 -30.09 25.87
CA GLY A 142 18.70 -30.86 24.65
C GLY A 142 18.17 -29.98 23.52
N LYS A 143 18.65 -30.23 22.30
CA LYS A 143 18.11 -29.65 21.06
C LYS A 143 17.07 -30.60 20.44
N VAL A 144 16.11 -30.05 19.72
CA VAL A 144 15.19 -30.84 18.90
C VAL A 144 15.98 -31.41 17.72
N SER A 145 16.06 -32.74 17.60
CA SER A 145 16.89 -33.40 16.57
C SER A 145 16.25 -33.44 15.18
N SER A 146 14.92 -33.39 15.12
CA SER A 146 14.13 -33.13 13.91
C SER A 146 12.75 -32.62 14.32
N ALA A 147 12.22 -31.66 13.58
CA ALA A 147 10.84 -31.19 13.68
C ALA A 147 10.24 -31.06 12.28
N LYS A 148 8.99 -31.48 12.13
CA LYS A 148 8.26 -31.46 10.86
C LYS A 148 6.93 -30.74 11.04
N LEU A 149 6.59 -29.92 10.06
CA LEU A 149 5.26 -29.36 9.88
C LEU A 149 4.53 -30.22 8.84
N GLU A 150 3.35 -30.71 9.19
CA GLU A 150 2.50 -31.54 8.32
C GLU A 150 1.18 -30.78 8.08
N LEU A 151 0.83 -30.54 6.82
CA LEU A 151 -0.37 -29.79 6.42
C LEU A 151 -1.13 -30.57 5.34
N TYR A 152 -2.45 -30.43 5.31
CA TYR A 152 -3.33 -31.18 4.41
C TYR A 152 -4.01 -30.27 3.40
N SER A 153 -3.75 -30.47 2.10
CA SER A 153 -4.24 -29.60 1.04
C SER A 153 -5.67 -29.92 0.61
N LEU A 154 -6.53 -28.91 0.58
CA LEU A 154 -7.93 -28.99 0.14
C LEU A 154 -8.10 -28.66 -1.35
N THR A 155 -7.14 -27.95 -1.94
CA THR A 155 -7.03 -27.65 -3.38
C THR A 155 -5.78 -28.32 -3.99
N SER A 156 -5.73 -28.40 -5.31
CA SER A 156 -4.55 -28.77 -6.10
C SER A 156 -3.83 -27.51 -6.59
N SER A 157 -2.49 -27.52 -6.64
CA SER A 157 -1.69 -26.38 -7.12
C SER A 157 -1.66 -26.28 -8.65
N ASP A 158 -2.83 -26.27 -9.30
CA ASP A 158 -3.02 -26.33 -10.76
C ASP A 158 -2.63 -25.02 -11.50
N GLY A 159 -1.88 -24.14 -10.81
CA GLY A 159 -1.25 -22.91 -11.33
C GLY A 159 0.28 -22.93 -11.38
N GLY A 160 0.94 -24.03 -10.96
CA GLY A 160 2.36 -24.28 -11.25
C GLY A 160 3.36 -24.04 -10.11
N ALA A 161 3.31 -24.88 -9.05
CA ALA A 161 4.40 -25.00 -8.08
C ALA A 161 5.64 -25.75 -8.62
N THR A 162 5.57 -26.30 -9.84
CA THR A 162 6.59 -27.19 -10.45
C THR A 162 7.47 -26.55 -11.55
N SER A 163 7.26 -25.28 -11.89
CA SER A 163 8.06 -24.56 -12.91
C SER A 163 8.74 -23.30 -12.33
N SER A 164 9.75 -23.53 -11.48
CA SER A 164 10.77 -22.56 -11.07
C SER A 164 10.24 -21.20 -10.58
N GLY A 165 9.71 -21.16 -9.35
CA GLY A 165 9.47 -19.91 -8.61
C GLY A 165 8.13 -19.75 -7.89
N GLY A 166 7.28 -20.78 -7.88
CA GLY A 166 5.94 -20.77 -7.28
C GLY A 166 5.75 -21.68 -6.06
N GLY A 167 6.82 -22.01 -5.32
CA GLY A 167 6.72 -22.79 -4.08
C GLY A 167 6.24 -21.95 -2.89
N ILE A 168 5.66 -22.62 -1.88
CA ILE A 168 5.21 -21.99 -0.63
C ILE A 168 6.42 -21.77 0.28
N ASN A 169 6.58 -20.56 0.79
CA ASN A 169 7.61 -20.19 1.76
C ASN A 169 7.04 -20.33 3.18
N PHE A 170 7.87 -20.80 4.10
CA PHE A 170 7.57 -21.01 5.52
C PHE A 170 8.57 -20.20 6.33
N ASN A 171 8.15 -19.03 6.79
CA ASN A 171 8.96 -18.07 7.52
C ASN A 171 8.67 -18.16 9.01
N VAL A 172 9.63 -18.59 9.84
CA VAL A 172 9.50 -18.41 11.29
C VAL A 172 9.64 -16.93 11.64
N ILE A 173 8.81 -16.44 12.56
CA ILE A 173 8.74 -15.02 12.95
C ILE A 173 9.11 -14.79 14.42
N LEU A 174 9.70 -13.63 14.69
CA LEU A 174 10.04 -13.13 16.03
C LEU A 174 8.88 -12.36 16.63
N GLY A 175 8.46 -12.70 17.85
CA GLY A 175 7.43 -11.95 18.58
C GLY A 175 6.61 -12.81 19.53
N LYS A 176 5.82 -12.16 20.39
CA LYS A 176 4.81 -12.80 21.24
C LYS A 176 3.42 -12.29 20.87
N GLU A 177 2.42 -13.15 20.99
CA GLU A 177 0.99 -12.78 21.01
C GLU A 177 0.54 -11.87 19.87
N TRP A 178 0.56 -12.44 18.66
CA TRP A 178 -0.67 -12.36 17.88
C TRP A 178 -1.74 -13.24 18.56
N ASN A 179 -3.01 -12.98 18.27
CA ASN A 179 -4.13 -13.76 18.78
C ASN A 179 -5.05 -14.07 17.62
N GLU A 180 -5.46 -15.33 17.48
CA GLU A 180 -6.22 -15.81 16.32
C GLU A 180 -7.37 -14.86 15.95
N HIS A 181 -8.32 -14.62 16.87
CA HIS A 181 -9.51 -13.78 16.68
C HIS A 181 -9.26 -12.25 16.63
N LYS A 182 -8.01 -11.80 16.52
CA LYS A 182 -7.62 -10.37 16.46
C LYS A 182 -6.55 -10.04 15.43
N VAL A 183 -5.92 -11.03 14.82
CA VAL A 183 -4.76 -10.77 13.94
C VAL A 183 -5.20 -10.15 12.61
N THR A 184 -4.68 -8.95 12.38
CA THR A 184 -4.73 -8.14 11.17
C THR A 184 -4.02 -8.79 9.98
N TRP A 185 -4.00 -8.14 8.82
CA TRP A 185 -2.71 -8.04 8.11
C TRP A 185 -1.81 -7.01 8.82
N ASP A 186 -2.39 -5.87 9.22
CA ASP A 186 -1.66 -4.74 9.81
C ASP A 186 -1.11 -5.03 11.23
N SER A 187 -1.77 -5.91 11.99
CA SER A 187 -1.29 -6.41 13.29
C SER A 187 -0.70 -7.83 13.22
N ALA A 188 -0.47 -8.36 12.01
CA ALA A 188 0.29 -9.60 11.86
C ALA A 188 1.76 -9.38 12.25
N PRO A 189 2.40 -10.33 12.95
CA PRO A 189 3.82 -10.21 13.23
C PRO A 189 4.58 -10.37 11.91
N VAL A 190 5.52 -9.45 11.65
CA VAL A 190 6.25 -9.34 10.36
C VAL A 190 7.75 -9.62 10.47
N VAL A 191 8.34 -9.57 11.68
CA VAL A 191 9.80 -9.62 11.89
C VAL A 191 10.34 -11.03 11.58
N PRO A 192 11.07 -11.25 10.47
CA PRO A 192 11.47 -12.59 10.07
C PRO A 192 12.62 -13.13 10.93
N GLY A 193 12.61 -14.44 11.17
CA GLY A 193 13.73 -15.16 11.73
C GLY A 193 14.95 -15.19 10.80
N PRO A 194 16.14 -15.56 11.30
CA PRO A 194 17.35 -15.64 10.48
C PRO A 194 17.17 -16.59 9.31
N LYS A 195 17.76 -16.31 8.13
CA LYS A 195 17.51 -17.03 6.86
C LYS A 195 17.50 -18.57 6.91
N ARG A 196 18.25 -19.21 7.82
CA ARG A 196 18.21 -20.67 8.06
C ARG A 196 16.87 -21.21 8.61
N THR A 197 16.00 -20.32 9.07
CA THR A 197 14.65 -20.61 9.61
C THR A 197 13.53 -20.30 8.60
N GLN A 198 13.92 -19.96 7.37
CA GLN A 198 13.03 -19.82 6.22
C GLN A 198 13.17 -21.10 5.38
N VAL A 199 12.05 -21.74 5.05
CA VAL A 199 12.03 -23.01 4.30
C VAL A 199 11.07 -22.89 3.12
N GLN A 200 11.42 -23.40 1.95
CA GLN A 200 10.59 -23.32 0.74
C GLN A 200 10.17 -24.72 0.29
N TYR A 201 8.89 -24.89 -0.07
CA TYR A 201 8.32 -26.15 -0.57
C TYR A 201 8.07 -26.03 -2.08
N ASP A 202 9.06 -26.46 -2.87
CA ASP A 202 9.06 -26.39 -4.34
C ASP A 202 8.61 -27.70 -5.01
N ARG A 203 7.39 -28.15 -4.71
CA ARG A 203 6.76 -29.32 -5.36
C ARG A 203 5.31 -29.03 -5.71
N SER A 204 4.76 -29.80 -6.65
CA SER A 204 3.29 -29.91 -6.80
C SER A 204 2.67 -30.22 -5.45
N ILE A 205 1.51 -29.65 -5.19
CA ILE A 205 0.64 -30.00 -4.07
C ILE A 205 -0.62 -30.55 -4.72
N ASP A 206 -0.78 -31.87 -4.67
CA ASP A 206 -1.95 -32.51 -5.26
C ASP A 206 -3.14 -32.40 -4.30
N ARG A 207 -4.37 -32.34 -4.85
CA ARG A 207 -5.57 -32.16 -4.03
C ARG A 207 -5.77 -33.35 -3.10
N ASN A 208 -6.05 -33.09 -1.83
CA ASN A 208 -6.21 -34.10 -0.77
C ASN A 208 -4.90 -34.80 -0.36
N GLU A 209 -3.73 -34.20 -0.62
CA GLU A 209 -2.40 -34.69 -0.19
C GLU A 209 -1.93 -34.06 1.14
N TRP A 210 -1.03 -34.78 1.85
CA TRP A 210 -0.27 -34.25 2.99
C TRP A 210 1.10 -33.71 2.53
N ILE A 211 1.31 -32.40 2.64
CA ILE A 211 2.66 -31.82 2.52
C ILE A 211 3.41 -31.93 3.85
N VAL A 212 4.72 -32.17 3.77
CA VAL A 212 5.60 -32.36 4.94
C VAL A 212 6.86 -31.53 4.77
N VAL A 213 7.07 -30.58 5.68
CA VAL A 213 8.16 -29.59 5.65
C VAL A 213 9.08 -29.82 6.85
N ASP A 214 10.40 -29.87 6.65
CA ASP A 214 11.35 -29.88 7.76
C ASP A 214 11.51 -28.45 8.30
N VAL A 215 11.20 -28.26 9.59
CA VAL A 215 11.22 -26.95 10.27
C VAL A 215 12.17 -26.96 11.47
N THR A 216 13.12 -27.90 11.50
CA THR A 216 13.99 -28.20 12.65
C THR A 216 14.76 -26.97 13.14
N ASP A 217 15.36 -26.19 12.24
CA ASP A 217 16.13 -24.99 12.61
C ASP A 217 15.23 -23.85 13.12
N GLY A 218 14.01 -23.73 12.59
CA GLY A 218 13.00 -22.76 13.02
C GLY A 218 12.49 -23.01 14.43
N VAL A 219 12.16 -24.27 14.74
CA VAL A 219 11.76 -24.70 16.10
C VAL A 219 12.92 -24.53 17.08
N ASN A 220 14.12 -25.00 16.74
CA ASN A 220 15.30 -24.86 17.62
C ASN A 220 15.67 -23.39 17.87
N TRP A 221 15.50 -22.50 16.89
CA TRP A 221 15.76 -21.07 17.06
C TRP A 221 14.70 -20.39 17.93
N SER A 222 13.42 -20.71 17.73
CA SER A 222 12.31 -20.17 18.53
C SER A 222 12.44 -20.51 20.01
N LEU A 223 12.86 -21.75 20.32
CA LEU A 223 13.18 -22.22 21.69
C LEU A 223 14.32 -21.43 22.37
N GLN A 224 15.10 -20.64 21.63
CA GLN A 224 16.15 -19.76 22.17
C GLN A 224 15.69 -18.30 22.31
N GLN A 225 14.53 -17.92 21.77
CA GLN A 225 14.05 -16.53 21.79
C GLN A 225 13.17 -16.28 23.02
N GLN A 226 13.68 -15.56 24.01
CA GLN A 226 12.89 -15.13 25.17
C GLN A 226 11.66 -14.30 24.77
N GLN A 227 11.74 -13.58 23.66
CA GLN A 227 10.64 -12.80 23.09
C GLN A 227 9.46 -13.68 22.66
N ASN A 228 9.69 -14.89 22.15
CA ASN A 228 8.60 -15.79 21.73
C ASN A 228 7.89 -16.50 22.90
N LYS A 229 8.42 -16.39 24.13
CA LYS A 229 7.88 -16.93 25.40
C LYS A 229 7.37 -18.37 25.35
N GLY A 230 7.99 -19.23 24.53
CA GLY A 230 7.63 -20.65 24.38
C GLY A 230 6.88 -21.01 23.09
N MET A 231 6.50 -20.03 22.27
CA MET A 231 5.84 -20.25 20.98
C MET A 231 6.83 -20.42 19.82
N VAL A 232 6.38 -21.07 18.74
CA VAL A 232 6.83 -20.80 17.38
C VAL A 232 5.64 -20.31 16.55
N THR A 233 5.87 -19.33 15.67
CA THR A 233 4.89 -18.92 14.65
C THR A 233 5.55 -19.03 13.28
N PHE A 234 4.87 -19.71 12.37
CA PHE A 234 5.18 -19.75 10.95
C PHE A 234 4.23 -18.79 10.22
N ARG A 235 4.78 -17.94 9.35
CA ARG A 235 4.04 -17.22 8.31
C ARG A 235 4.30 -17.90 6.98
N MET A 236 3.22 -18.24 6.28
CA MET A 236 3.24 -18.91 5.00
C MET A 236 2.83 -17.93 3.90
N ASP A 237 3.64 -17.83 2.86
CA ASP A 237 3.38 -16.99 1.69
C ASP A 237 3.67 -17.77 0.39
N THR A 238 3.08 -17.34 -0.72
CA THR A 238 3.39 -17.86 -2.06
C THR A 238 3.52 -16.72 -3.07
N LYS A 239 4.26 -16.98 -4.14
CA LYS A 239 4.49 -16.02 -5.24
C LYS A 239 3.51 -16.19 -6.39
N LYS A 240 2.83 -17.34 -6.46
CA LYS A 240 1.88 -17.71 -7.52
C LYS A 240 0.89 -18.76 -7.02
N GLY A 241 -0.38 -18.60 -7.41
CA GLY A 241 -1.42 -19.60 -7.20
C GLY A 241 -1.98 -19.61 -5.78
N GLU A 242 -3.24 -20.01 -5.68
CA GLU A 242 -3.99 -20.19 -4.44
C GLU A 242 -3.81 -21.62 -3.92
N VAL A 243 -3.55 -21.79 -2.62
CA VAL A 243 -3.54 -23.10 -1.95
C VAL A 243 -4.30 -23.02 -0.62
N GLU A 244 -5.24 -23.94 -0.42
CA GLU A 244 -6.03 -24.07 0.81
C GLU A 244 -5.56 -25.26 1.64
N PHE A 245 -5.41 -25.07 2.96
CA PHE A 245 -5.08 -26.12 3.92
C PHE A 245 -6.16 -26.28 4.98
N ALA A 246 -6.44 -27.52 5.41
CA ALA A 246 -7.47 -27.78 6.40
C ALA A 246 -7.08 -27.31 7.82
N THR A 247 -7.90 -26.47 8.47
CA THR A 247 -7.71 -26.07 9.89
C THR A 247 -8.04 -27.21 10.87
N LYS A 248 -8.91 -28.13 10.43
CA LYS A 248 -9.41 -29.27 11.21
C LYS A 248 -9.03 -30.58 10.52
N LYS A 249 -8.72 -31.61 11.30
CA LYS A 249 -8.35 -32.93 10.76
C LYS A 249 -9.55 -33.59 10.07
N PRO A 250 -9.45 -34.00 8.78
CA PRO A 250 -10.54 -34.70 8.10
C PRO A 250 -10.90 -36.02 8.79
N ASN A 251 -12.20 -36.29 8.94
CA ASN A 251 -12.65 -37.61 9.37
C ASN A 251 -12.52 -38.61 8.21
N LYS A 252 -12.34 -39.90 8.54
CA LYS A 252 -12.15 -40.97 7.53
C LYS A 252 -13.42 -41.36 6.77
N GLU A 253 -14.56 -40.76 7.09
CA GLU A 253 -15.87 -41.12 6.56
C GLU A 253 -16.40 -40.08 5.55
N ASP A 254 -15.85 -38.86 5.55
CA ASP A 254 -16.19 -37.78 4.62
C ASP A 254 -15.51 -37.99 3.25
N LYS A 255 -15.96 -39.01 2.51
CA LYS A 255 -15.83 -38.99 1.05
C LYS A 255 -16.88 -38.02 0.50
N PRO A 256 -16.51 -37.06 -0.37
CA PRO A 256 -17.50 -36.21 -1.02
C PRO A 256 -18.40 -37.09 -1.89
N ASP A 257 -19.70 -37.04 -1.61
CA ASP A 257 -20.71 -37.67 -2.45
C ASP A 257 -20.93 -36.79 -3.69
N ASN A 258 -20.83 -37.35 -4.89
CA ASN A 258 -20.75 -36.59 -6.15
C ASN A 258 -22.10 -35.97 -6.60
N ASN A 259 -23.05 -35.79 -5.68
CA ASN A 259 -24.42 -35.30 -5.93
C ASN A 259 -24.90 -34.37 -4.80
N ALA A 260 -24.23 -33.24 -4.59
CA ALA A 260 -24.65 -32.18 -3.66
C ALA A 260 -25.04 -30.85 -4.36
N ALA A 261 -25.24 -30.87 -5.68
CA ALA A 261 -25.92 -29.78 -6.37
C ALA A 261 -27.43 -29.80 -6.02
N ASN A 262 -28.00 -28.63 -5.72
CA ASN A 262 -29.39 -28.38 -5.32
C ASN A 262 -29.80 -28.73 -3.87
N LYS A 263 -29.58 -27.81 -2.91
CA LYS A 263 -30.69 -27.21 -2.13
C LYS A 263 -30.24 -25.93 -1.38
N PRO A 264 -31.05 -24.86 -1.31
CA PRO A 264 -30.70 -23.64 -0.58
C PRO A 264 -31.01 -23.72 0.92
N SER A 265 -30.28 -22.91 1.70
CA SER A 265 -30.50 -22.59 3.12
C SER A 265 -29.97 -21.17 3.34
N SER A 266 -30.52 -20.28 4.18
CA SER A 266 -31.84 -20.19 4.83
C SER A 266 -31.88 -18.81 5.51
N THR A 267 -32.98 -18.07 5.40
CA THR A 267 -33.09 -16.71 5.95
C THR A 267 -32.97 -16.65 7.48
N LEU A 268 -32.37 -15.57 7.99
CA LEU A 268 -32.47 -15.16 9.39
C LEU A 268 -33.21 -13.81 9.44
N ASP A 269 -34.35 -13.78 10.13
CA ASP A 269 -35.21 -12.60 10.24
C ASP A 269 -34.66 -11.55 11.21
N ILE A 270 -34.89 -10.27 10.89
CA ILE A 270 -34.57 -9.13 11.76
C ILE A 270 -35.88 -8.47 12.22
N PRO A 271 -36.20 -8.45 13.53
CA PRO A 271 -37.36 -7.70 14.03
C PRO A 271 -37.13 -6.18 13.96
N PRO A 272 -38.17 -5.37 13.71
CA PRO A 272 -38.04 -3.96 13.35
C PRO A 272 -37.68 -3.04 14.52
N LYS A 273 -37.05 -1.89 14.19
CA LYS A 273 -36.94 -0.72 15.08
C LYS A 273 -37.96 0.35 14.70
N ASP A 274 -38.50 1.03 15.71
CA ASP A 274 -39.52 2.07 15.57
C ASP A 274 -39.01 3.40 15.00
N LYS A 275 -39.98 4.21 14.54
CA LYS A 275 -39.78 5.57 14.04
C LYS A 275 -39.37 6.55 15.15
N PRO A 276 -38.49 7.51 14.88
CA PRO A 276 -38.54 8.83 15.51
C PRO A 276 -39.82 9.57 15.07
N ALA A 277 -40.50 10.25 16.01
CA ALA A 277 -41.70 11.03 15.71
C ALA A 277 -41.35 12.45 15.21
N ASN A 278 -42.19 12.98 14.32
CA ASN A 278 -42.19 14.40 13.94
C ASN A 278 -42.58 15.26 15.15
N ASN A 279 -41.87 16.37 15.38
CA ASN A 279 -42.33 17.43 16.27
C ASN A 279 -41.87 18.80 15.76
N ASN A 280 -42.77 19.50 15.07
CA ASN A 280 -42.67 20.95 14.89
C ASN A 280 -42.78 21.64 16.25
N SER A 281 -41.98 22.68 16.47
CA SER A 281 -42.43 23.82 17.27
C SER A 281 -41.99 25.10 16.56
N ASN A 282 -42.96 25.91 16.15
CA ASN A 282 -42.69 27.26 15.68
C ASN A 282 -42.23 28.11 16.88
N ASN A 283 -41.40 29.11 16.61
CA ASN A 283 -41.53 30.42 17.24
C ASN A 283 -40.98 31.47 16.29
N ASN A 284 -41.85 32.37 15.85
CA ASN A 284 -41.43 33.62 15.23
C ASN A 284 -41.04 34.59 16.35
N ASP A 285 -39.94 35.32 16.19
CA ASP A 285 -40.00 36.77 16.39
C ASP A 285 -39.00 37.47 15.45
N SER A 286 -38.95 38.80 15.53
CA SER A 286 -38.86 39.64 14.35
C SER A 286 -37.65 40.58 14.36
N THR A 287 -37.01 40.70 13.19
CA THR A 287 -36.36 41.93 12.68
C THR A 287 -35.48 42.77 13.63
N SER A 288 -34.18 42.83 13.32
CA SER A 288 -33.49 44.13 13.30
C SER A 288 -32.52 44.20 12.12
N ASP A 289 -32.45 45.35 11.47
CA ASP A 289 -31.70 45.60 10.24
C ASP A 289 -30.32 46.21 10.56
N SER A 290 -29.27 45.72 9.91
CA SER A 290 -27.99 46.44 9.78
C SER A 290 -27.12 45.90 8.63
N THR A 291 -26.84 46.76 7.67
CA THR A 291 -25.89 46.51 6.56
C THR A 291 -24.41 46.52 7.02
N PRO A 292 -23.49 45.89 6.26
CA PRO A 292 -22.29 45.28 6.84
C PRO A 292 -21.10 46.23 7.06
N ALA A 293 -20.35 45.97 8.13
CA ALA A 293 -19.11 46.66 8.46
C ALA A 293 -17.86 45.96 7.86
N SER A 294 -17.22 46.65 6.92
CA SER A 294 -15.79 46.58 6.55
C SER A 294 -15.01 45.27 6.80
N THR A 295 -14.74 44.53 5.72
CA THR A 295 -13.75 43.44 5.65
C THR A 295 -12.36 43.92 6.09
N PRO A 296 -11.63 43.20 6.97
CA PRO A 296 -10.20 43.42 7.19
C PRO A 296 -9.41 43.05 5.92
N SER A 297 -8.56 43.95 5.43
CA SER A 297 -7.79 43.69 4.20
C SER A 297 -6.70 42.65 4.45
N ALA A 298 -6.84 41.47 3.83
CA ALA A 298 -5.69 40.61 3.57
C ALA A 298 -4.64 41.38 2.74
N SER A 299 -3.36 41.11 2.98
CA SER A 299 -2.26 41.73 2.23
C SER A 299 -2.16 41.12 0.84
N LYS A 300 -2.26 41.94 -0.21
CA LYS A 300 -1.99 41.51 -1.58
C LYS A 300 -0.51 41.19 -1.74
N ASN A 301 -0.17 39.91 -1.78
CA ASN A 301 1.17 39.47 -2.16
C ASN A 301 1.37 39.71 -3.66
N ASP A 302 2.27 40.62 -4.01
CA ASP A 302 2.47 41.10 -5.39
C ASP A 302 3.36 40.13 -6.20
N TYR A 303 2.79 38.97 -6.52
CA TYR A 303 3.45 37.92 -7.31
C TYR A 303 3.54 38.28 -8.80
N THR A 304 4.41 39.23 -9.12
CA THR A 304 4.69 39.63 -10.50
C THR A 304 5.15 38.44 -11.36
N SER A 305 4.43 38.18 -12.45
CA SER A 305 4.75 37.12 -13.42
C SER A 305 6.05 37.41 -14.16
N SER A 306 6.76 36.36 -14.59
CA SER A 306 8.07 36.48 -15.28
C SER A 306 9.19 37.15 -14.42
N SER A 307 9.32 36.74 -13.15
CA SER A 307 10.56 36.95 -12.39
C SER A 307 11.77 36.27 -13.07
N THR A 308 13.00 36.71 -12.78
CA THR A 308 14.21 35.99 -13.22
C THR A 308 14.23 34.57 -12.65
N SER A 309 13.85 34.44 -11.37
CA SER A 309 13.71 33.20 -10.63
C SER A 309 12.82 32.17 -11.35
N ALA A 310 11.67 32.59 -11.88
CA ALA A 310 10.77 31.72 -12.63
C ALA A 310 11.39 31.19 -13.93
N LYS A 311 12.16 32.03 -14.65
CA LYS A 311 12.87 31.63 -15.86
C LYS A 311 14.01 30.64 -15.56
N GLU A 312 14.70 30.82 -14.45
CA GLU A 312 15.73 29.91 -13.96
C GLU A 312 15.12 28.56 -13.52
N ALA A 313 13.98 28.57 -12.82
CA ALA A 313 13.22 27.37 -12.47
C ALA A 313 12.74 26.60 -13.72
N PHE A 314 12.11 27.27 -14.70
CA PHE A 314 11.74 26.64 -15.98
C PHE A 314 12.93 26.06 -16.74
N ALA A 315 14.07 26.75 -16.75
CA ALA A 315 15.29 26.28 -17.41
C ALA A 315 15.91 25.06 -16.71
N LEU A 316 15.77 24.94 -15.40
CA LEU A 316 16.18 23.75 -14.63
C LEU A 316 15.22 22.59 -14.84
N LEU A 317 13.91 22.81 -14.72
CA LEU A 317 12.89 21.80 -15.03
C LEU A 317 13.06 21.22 -16.44
N SER A 318 13.36 22.06 -17.44
CA SER A 318 13.58 21.62 -18.82
C SER A 318 14.87 20.79 -19.00
N LYS A 319 15.92 21.05 -18.20
CA LYS A 319 17.11 20.17 -18.16
C LYS A 319 16.81 18.83 -17.48
N LYS A 320 15.78 18.78 -16.64
CA LYS A 320 15.36 17.60 -15.89
C LYS A 320 14.24 16.80 -16.55
N GLU A 321 13.75 17.19 -17.73
CA GLU A 321 12.69 16.51 -18.49
C GLU A 321 12.81 14.97 -18.50
N SER A 322 13.98 14.44 -18.86
CA SER A 322 14.20 12.99 -18.90
C SER A 322 14.18 12.34 -17.51
N THR A 323 14.68 13.02 -16.48
CA THR A 323 14.61 12.57 -15.07
C THR A 323 13.17 12.61 -14.55
N ILE A 324 12.41 13.64 -14.92
CA ILE A 324 11.00 13.78 -14.57
C ILE A 324 10.19 12.63 -15.20
N ASN A 325 10.28 12.44 -16.52
CA ASN A 325 9.55 11.37 -17.22
C ASN A 325 9.99 9.96 -16.78
N ASN A 326 11.30 9.71 -16.62
CA ASN A 326 11.84 8.34 -16.46
C ASN A 326 12.31 7.97 -15.04
N LYS A 327 12.27 8.88 -14.05
CA LYS A 327 12.50 8.56 -12.62
C LYS A 327 11.34 8.98 -11.71
N LEU A 328 10.62 10.07 -12.03
CA LEU A 328 9.51 10.58 -11.18
C LEU A 328 8.15 10.10 -11.66
N PHE A 329 7.83 10.28 -12.94
CA PHE A 329 6.50 10.00 -13.51
C PHE A 329 6.36 8.54 -13.93
N LEU A 330 6.50 7.65 -12.95
CA LEU A 330 6.40 6.20 -13.12
C LEU A 330 5.09 5.68 -12.53
N PHE A 331 4.55 4.62 -13.13
CA PHE A 331 3.41 3.85 -12.62
C PHE A 331 3.73 2.36 -12.56
N GLU A 332 3.00 1.62 -11.73
CA GLU A 332 3.18 0.17 -11.59
C GLU A 332 2.38 -0.59 -12.67
N SER A 333 3.09 -1.09 -13.70
CA SER A 333 2.52 -2.02 -14.68
C SER A 333 2.26 -3.39 -14.04
N PRO A 334 1.06 -3.99 -14.24
CA PRO A 334 0.74 -5.35 -13.78
C PRO A 334 1.68 -6.46 -14.28
N SER A 335 2.44 -6.21 -15.34
CA SER A 335 3.39 -7.13 -15.98
C SER A 335 4.86 -6.71 -15.83
N ASP A 336 5.15 -5.40 -15.86
CA ASP A 336 6.49 -4.89 -16.15
C ASP A 336 7.12 -4.09 -14.99
N GLY A 337 6.39 -3.94 -13.89
CA GLY A 337 6.81 -3.10 -12.76
C GLY A 337 6.76 -1.62 -13.08
N TRP A 338 7.66 -0.83 -12.49
CA TRP A 338 7.62 0.64 -12.59
C TRP A 338 8.11 1.15 -13.95
N ILE A 339 7.18 1.67 -14.76
CA ILE A 339 7.43 2.19 -16.12
C ILE A 339 6.87 3.62 -16.29
N PRO A 340 7.34 4.43 -17.26
CA PRO A 340 6.86 5.80 -17.45
C PRO A 340 5.36 5.90 -17.74
N SER A 341 4.69 6.90 -17.14
CA SER A 341 3.27 7.17 -17.32
C SER A 341 2.93 7.56 -18.75
N SER A 342 1.84 7.00 -19.27
CA SER A 342 1.23 7.39 -20.55
C SER A 342 0.36 8.63 -20.41
N VAL A 343 -0.21 8.85 -19.22
CA VAL A 343 -1.13 9.96 -18.92
C VAL A 343 -0.39 11.25 -18.53
N TYR A 344 0.72 11.15 -17.80
CA TYR A 344 1.44 12.28 -17.20
C TYR A 344 2.88 12.37 -17.67
N ASN A 345 3.21 13.47 -18.36
CA ASN A 345 4.55 13.74 -18.89
C ASN A 345 4.96 15.20 -18.64
N TYR A 346 6.27 15.47 -18.83
CA TYR A 346 6.86 16.78 -18.60
C TYR A 346 6.33 17.89 -19.52
N ASP A 347 5.98 17.60 -20.79
CA ASP A 347 5.44 18.61 -21.71
C ASP A 347 4.07 19.14 -21.21
N GLY A 348 3.21 18.24 -20.75
CA GLY A 348 1.95 18.61 -20.07
C GLY A 348 2.18 19.42 -18.80
N LEU A 349 3.14 19.01 -17.95
CA LEU A 349 3.50 19.76 -16.73
C LEU A 349 3.95 21.17 -17.07
N LYS A 350 4.87 21.29 -18.04
CA LYS A 350 5.46 22.54 -18.48
C LYS A 350 4.40 23.48 -19.04
N LYS A 351 3.52 23.01 -19.92
CA LYS A 351 2.39 23.80 -20.46
C LYS A 351 1.48 24.32 -19.35
N GLY A 352 1.12 23.45 -18.40
CA GLY A 352 0.33 23.82 -17.22
C GLY A 352 0.99 24.94 -16.41
N LEU A 353 2.29 24.79 -16.10
CA LEU A 353 3.09 25.80 -15.40
C LEU A 353 3.22 27.11 -16.22
N GLU A 354 3.43 27.05 -17.54
CA GLU A 354 3.54 28.22 -18.41
C GLU A 354 2.24 29.04 -18.39
N VAL A 355 1.07 28.39 -18.46
CA VAL A 355 -0.23 29.05 -18.30
C VAL A 355 -0.37 29.66 -16.90
N MET A 356 -0.16 28.84 -15.86
CA MET A 356 -0.49 29.21 -14.48
C MET A 356 0.50 30.18 -13.83
N ASN A 357 1.76 30.21 -14.23
CA ASN A 357 2.73 31.22 -13.80
C ASN A 357 2.68 32.51 -14.63
N SER A 358 2.48 32.41 -15.95
CA SER A 358 2.62 33.59 -16.85
C SER A 358 1.34 34.40 -16.99
N LYS A 359 0.17 33.73 -17.10
CA LYS A 359 -1.15 34.39 -17.20
C LYS A 359 -1.78 34.57 -15.83
N GLY A 360 -1.67 33.54 -14.98
CA GLY A 360 -2.36 33.50 -13.69
C GLY A 360 -3.87 33.38 -13.82
N VAL A 361 -4.54 33.40 -12.66
CA VAL A 361 -5.98 33.16 -12.49
C VAL A 361 -6.51 34.07 -11.40
N SER A 362 -7.37 35.03 -11.73
CA SER A 362 -7.97 35.97 -10.77
C SER A 362 -6.97 36.72 -9.86
N GLY A 363 -5.73 36.93 -10.31
CA GLY A 363 -4.65 37.55 -9.54
C GLY A 363 -3.74 36.57 -8.78
N MET A 364 -4.09 35.29 -8.73
CA MET A 364 -3.19 34.21 -8.29
C MET A 364 -2.28 33.79 -9.43
N VAL A 365 -1.05 33.37 -9.13
CA VAL A 365 -0.14 32.70 -10.08
C VAL A 365 0.49 31.47 -9.42
N TYR A 366 0.85 30.46 -10.20
CA TYR A 366 1.66 29.36 -9.68
C TYR A 366 3.05 29.90 -9.33
N TYR A 367 3.48 29.73 -8.09
CA TYR A 367 4.68 30.37 -7.58
C TYR A 367 5.94 29.62 -8.04
N LEU A 368 6.66 30.20 -9.01
CA LEU A 368 7.96 29.69 -9.50
C LEU A 368 9.14 30.54 -8.98
N GLY A 369 9.01 31.10 -7.78
CA GLY A 369 10.08 31.86 -7.14
C GLY A 369 10.06 33.35 -7.44
N ASN A 370 10.62 34.12 -6.50
CA ASN A 370 10.88 35.56 -6.64
C ASN A 370 12.17 35.97 -5.92
N GLY A 371 12.79 37.06 -6.39
CA GLY A 371 13.95 37.68 -5.77
C GLY A 371 15.27 36.86 -5.80
N GLY A 372 16.28 37.44 -5.15
CA GLY A 372 17.55 36.79 -4.80
C GLY A 372 18.44 36.33 -5.97
N LYS A 373 19.53 35.61 -5.62
CA LYS A 373 20.32 34.77 -6.54
C LYS A 373 19.91 33.29 -6.51
N ARG A 374 19.05 32.93 -5.55
CA ARG A 374 18.58 31.57 -5.25
C ARG A 374 17.05 31.47 -5.31
N GLY A 375 16.34 32.53 -5.73
CA GLY A 375 14.87 32.56 -5.62
C GLY A 375 14.15 31.51 -6.46
N TRP A 376 14.82 30.91 -7.45
CA TRP A 376 14.34 29.77 -8.22
C TRP A 376 14.20 28.50 -7.37
N GLU A 377 14.96 28.37 -6.28
CA GLU A 377 14.93 27.24 -5.36
C GLU A 377 13.57 27.15 -4.64
N TYR A 378 13.05 28.28 -4.15
CA TYR A 378 11.68 28.36 -3.63
C TYR A 378 10.63 27.91 -4.66
N GLY A 379 10.84 28.26 -5.94
CA GLY A 379 9.96 27.83 -7.04
C GLY A 379 10.03 26.33 -7.31
N LEU A 380 11.23 25.75 -7.31
CA LEU A 380 11.41 24.31 -7.48
C LEU A 380 10.93 23.50 -6.28
N VAL A 381 11.01 24.02 -5.05
CA VAL A 381 10.39 23.38 -3.87
C VAL A 381 8.86 23.42 -3.95
N ASN A 382 8.26 24.51 -4.42
CA ASN A 382 6.81 24.57 -4.63
C ASN A 382 6.36 23.51 -5.65
N VAL A 383 7.09 23.36 -6.77
CA VAL A 383 6.86 22.28 -7.74
C VAL A 383 7.14 20.90 -7.12
N ALA A 384 8.19 20.73 -6.32
CA ALA A 384 8.52 19.45 -5.70
C ALA A 384 7.42 18.99 -4.72
N ALA A 385 6.90 19.91 -3.91
CA ALA A 385 5.80 19.63 -2.99
C ALA A 385 4.53 19.22 -3.74
N PHE A 386 4.17 19.93 -4.83
CA PHE A 386 3.03 19.59 -5.70
C PHE A 386 3.19 18.23 -6.39
N LEU A 387 4.39 17.95 -6.94
CA LEU A 387 4.68 16.68 -7.59
C LEU A 387 4.70 15.50 -6.60
N ALA A 388 5.12 15.71 -5.35
CA ALA A 388 5.11 14.68 -4.33
C ALA A 388 3.70 14.15 -4.01
N GLN A 389 2.71 15.05 -3.99
CA GLN A 389 1.29 14.69 -3.87
C GLN A 389 0.81 14.01 -5.16
N SER A 390 1.05 14.64 -6.31
CA SER A 390 0.70 14.12 -7.64
C SER A 390 1.15 12.67 -7.88
N MET A 391 2.38 12.35 -7.45
CA MET A 391 2.97 11.01 -7.52
C MET A 391 2.21 9.98 -6.68
N LYS A 392 1.66 10.38 -5.53
CA LYS A 392 0.83 9.53 -4.66
C LYS A 392 -0.61 9.39 -5.16
N GLU A 393 -1.25 10.47 -5.59
CA GLU A 393 -2.69 10.45 -5.93
C GLU A 393 -2.99 9.71 -7.25
N THR A 394 -2.20 9.96 -8.31
CA THR A 394 -2.63 9.62 -9.69
C THR A 394 -1.54 9.03 -10.56
N ILE A 395 -0.34 9.62 -10.56
CA ILE A 395 0.71 9.29 -11.52
C ILE A 395 1.12 7.82 -11.38
N LYS A 396 1.23 7.31 -10.15
CA LYS A 396 1.57 5.91 -9.88
C LYS A 396 0.53 4.88 -10.34
N TYR A 397 -0.68 5.32 -10.69
CA TYR A 397 -1.78 4.52 -11.19
C TYR A 397 -2.02 4.70 -12.70
N ASP A 398 -1.28 5.60 -13.37
CA ASP A 398 -1.52 6.03 -14.77
C ASP A 398 -2.97 6.44 -15.04
N ALA A 399 -3.58 7.14 -14.07
CA ALA A 399 -5.01 7.46 -14.06
C ALA A 399 -5.26 8.98 -14.04
N CYS A 400 -6.13 9.47 -14.93
CA CYS A 400 -6.63 10.84 -14.92
C CYS A 400 -8.00 10.92 -14.24
N ASP A 401 -8.97 10.15 -14.73
CA ASP A 401 -10.22 9.86 -14.04
C ASP A 401 -9.99 8.84 -12.91
N GLU A 402 -10.76 8.98 -11.84
CA GLU A 402 -10.80 8.10 -10.68
C GLU A 402 -11.11 6.63 -11.05
N ASN A 403 -10.30 5.71 -10.53
CA ASN A 403 -10.54 4.27 -10.65
C ASN A 403 -11.71 3.84 -9.75
N SER A 404 -12.57 2.90 -10.17
CA SER A 404 -13.48 2.23 -9.23
C SER A 404 -12.74 1.16 -8.43
N TRP A 405 -12.81 1.22 -7.10
CA TRP A 405 -12.13 0.30 -6.20
C TRP A 405 -12.85 0.03 -4.86
N ASP A 406 -13.93 0.74 -4.51
CA ASP A 406 -14.75 0.40 -3.33
C ASP A 406 -15.61 -0.85 -3.61
N LEU A 407 -15.11 -2.01 -3.17
CA LEU A 407 -15.73 -3.32 -3.34
C LEU A 407 -16.66 -3.66 -2.14
N ILE A 408 -17.96 -3.76 -2.42
CA ILE A 408 -19.03 -3.95 -1.44
C ILE A 408 -19.64 -5.34 -1.63
N GLN A 409 -19.65 -6.15 -0.56
CA GLN A 409 -20.17 -7.53 -0.57
C GLN A 409 -19.59 -8.44 -1.68
N GLY A 410 -18.38 -8.14 -2.18
CA GLY A 410 -17.74 -8.91 -3.25
C GLY A 410 -18.07 -8.44 -4.67
N LYS A 411 -18.84 -7.36 -4.83
CA LYS A 411 -19.13 -6.70 -6.12
C LYS A 411 -18.62 -5.26 -6.12
N TYR A 412 -18.29 -4.68 -7.27
CA TYR A 412 -18.03 -3.24 -7.39
C TYR A 412 -19.30 -2.54 -7.87
N PRO A 413 -20.00 -1.73 -7.04
CA PRO A 413 -21.21 -1.02 -7.47
C PRO A 413 -20.89 -0.03 -8.60
N LEU A 414 -21.67 0.00 -9.68
CA LEU A 414 -21.44 0.99 -10.76
C LEU A 414 -21.78 2.42 -10.28
N SER A 415 -22.66 2.52 -9.29
CA SER A 415 -22.96 3.75 -8.54
C SER A 415 -21.79 4.28 -7.70
N ASN A 416 -20.63 3.61 -7.68
CA ASN A 416 -19.37 4.18 -7.18
C ASN A 416 -19.00 5.51 -7.90
N ALA A 417 -19.47 5.72 -9.13
CA ALA A 417 -19.35 7.01 -9.83
C ALA A 417 -19.95 8.20 -9.02
N CYS A 418 -20.97 7.94 -8.20
CA CYS A 418 -21.59 8.93 -7.32
C CYS A 418 -20.81 9.22 -6.04
N GLY A 419 -19.77 8.44 -5.75
CA GLY A 419 -19.06 8.46 -4.47
C GLY A 419 -18.53 7.09 -4.06
N GLN A 420 -17.25 7.02 -3.74
CA GLN A 420 -16.61 5.85 -3.13
C GLN A 420 -16.35 6.08 -1.63
N LEU A 421 -16.16 5.01 -0.86
CA LEU A 421 -15.89 5.05 0.60
C LEU A 421 -17.00 5.66 1.47
N GLY A 422 -18.18 5.92 0.91
CA GLY A 422 -19.29 6.59 1.58
C GLY A 422 -19.36 8.10 1.32
N GLN A 423 -18.49 8.61 0.44
CA GLN A 423 -18.57 9.96 -0.09
C GLN A 423 -19.79 10.12 -1.02
N SER A 424 -20.13 11.38 -1.36
CA SER A 424 -21.23 11.71 -2.26
C SER A 424 -20.85 12.93 -3.11
N TYR A 425 -20.31 12.70 -4.32
CA TYR A 425 -19.61 13.75 -5.08
C TYR A 425 -20.54 14.86 -5.61
N GLN A 426 -21.81 14.53 -5.87
CA GLN A 426 -22.87 15.50 -6.16
C GLN A 426 -23.22 16.42 -4.97
N ASP A 427 -22.92 16.01 -3.73
CA ASP A 427 -23.23 16.77 -2.51
C ASP A 427 -22.00 17.52 -1.96
N TYR A 428 -20.90 17.57 -2.72
CA TYR A 428 -19.69 18.35 -2.42
C TYR A 428 -19.92 19.84 -2.71
N HIS A 429 -20.84 20.42 -1.94
CA HIS A 429 -21.21 21.83 -2.02
C HIS A 429 -20.07 22.75 -1.55
N CYS A 430 -20.01 23.94 -2.13
CA CYS A 430 -19.07 24.97 -1.70
C CYS A 430 -19.48 25.57 -0.35
N PRO A 431 -18.52 26.14 0.42
CA PRO A 431 -18.82 27.05 1.51
C PRO A 431 -19.79 28.16 1.07
N GLU A 432 -20.66 28.65 1.96
CA GLU A 432 -21.77 29.55 1.58
C GLU A 432 -21.32 30.82 0.81
N HIS A 433 -20.12 31.34 1.10
CA HIS A 433 -19.57 32.50 0.40
C HIS A 433 -19.08 32.18 -1.04
N GLU A 434 -18.80 30.92 -1.34
CA GLU A 434 -18.31 30.42 -2.64
C GLU A 434 -19.37 29.66 -3.45
N LYS A 435 -20.48 29.27 -2.82
CA LYS A 435 -21.67 28.61 -3.39
C LYS A 435 -22.20 29.22 -4.70
N HIS A 436 -21.92 30.51 -4.94
CA HIS A 436 -22.22 31.18 -6.21
C HIS A 436 -21.40 30.66 -7.40
N MET A 437 -20.28 29.94 -7.18
CA MET A 437 -19.40 29.37 -8.19
C MET A 437 -19.80 27.94 -8.61
N GLU A 438 -20.51 27.22 -7.73
CA GLU A 438 -20.81 25.77 -7.80
C GLU A 438 -21.50 25.33 -9.11
N CYS A 439 -21.19 24.12 -9.59
CA CYS A 439 -21.91 23.52 -10.72
C CYS A 439 -23.30 23.00 -10.30
N PRO A 440 -24.36 23.26 -11.07
CA PRO A 440 -25.63 22.57 -10.86
C PRO A 440 -25.51 21.08 -11.23
N VAL A 441 -26.04 20.19 -10.40
CA VAL A 441 -26.13 18.75 -10.69
C VAL A 441 -27.06 18.52 -11.89
N ASP A 442 -26.48 18.25 -13.06
CA ASP A 442 -27.26 17.93 -14.26
C ASP A 442 -27.56 16.43 -14.34
N LYS A 443 -28.83 16.07 -14.12
CA LYS A 443 -29.34 14.70 -14.22
C LYS A 443 -29.31 14.14 -15.65
N ASN A 444 -29.17 15.01 -16.66
CA ASN A 444 -29.15 14.60 -18.07
C ASN A 444 -27.72 14.46 -18.63
N MET A 445 -26.69 14.69 -17.81
CA MET A 445 -25.30 14.56 -18.25
C MET A 445 -24.93 13.07 -18.41
N GLU A 446 -24.31 12.74 -19.53
CA GLU A 446 -23.86 11.39 -19.88
C GLU A 446 -22.38 11.45 -20.29
N ILE A 447 -21.52 10.84 -19.48
CA ILE A 447 -20.05 10.85 -19.62
C ILE A 447 -19.52 9.50 -19.15
N THR A 448 -18.51 8.99 -19.84
CA THR A 448 -17.68 7.85 -19.42
C THR A 448 -16.24 8.35 -19.21
N ALA A 449 -15.57 7.85 -18.16
CA ALA A 449 -14.18 8.17 -17.84
C ALA A 449 -13.21 7.75 -18.97
N THR A 450 -12.16 8.55 -19.17
CA THR A 450 -11.13 8.30 -20.20
C THR A 450 -10.08 7.29 -19.72
N THR A 451 -9.82 7.23 -18.41
CA THR A 451 -8.90 6.26 -17.79
C THR A 451 -9.60 5.41 -16.75
N HIS A 452 -9.05 4.24 -16.49
CA HIS A 452 -9.51 3.30 -15.47
C HIS A 452 -8.36 2.34 -15.10
N ALA A 453 -8.62 1.47 -14.13
CA ALA A 453 -7.65 0.52 -13.61
C ALA A 453 -7.34 -0.59 -14.64
N LYS A 454 -6.07 -1.00 -14.76
CA LYS A 454 -5.61 -1.98 -15.76
C LYS A 454 -5.23 -3.35 -15.17
N TRP A 455 -5.61 -3.62 -13.92
CA TRP A 455 -5.40 -4.92 -13.25
C TRP A 455 -6.34 -6.02 -13.78
N TYR A 456 -6.11 -7.28 -13.41
CA TYR A 456 -6.94 -8.40 -13.89
C TYR A 456 -8.34 -8.34 -13.25
N GLY A 457 -9.39 -8.36 -14.07
CA GLY A 457 -10.78 -8.15 -13.60
C GLY A 457 -11.10 -6.71 -13.19
N ALA A 458 -10.25 -5.74 -13.53
CA ALA A 458 -10.47 -4.34 -13.15
C ALA A 458 -11.83 -3.81 -13.61
N PRO A 459 -12.51 -2.98 -12.79
CA PRO A 459 -13.73 -2.33 -13.23
C PRO A 459 -13.52 -1.48 -14.49
N ALA A 460 -14.49 -1.56 -15.39
CA ALA A 460 -14.62 -0.63 -16.51
C ALA A 460 -14.67 0.84 -16.03
N PRO A 461 -14.41 1.81 -16.93
CA PRO A 461 -14.42 3.23 -16.56
C PRO A 461 -15.71 3.68 -15.86
N LEU A 462 -15.56 4.57 -14.86
CA LEU A 462 -16.71 5.22 -14.22
C LEU A 462 -17.56 5.93 -15.27
N PHE A 463 -18.89 5.85 -15.13
CA PHE A 463 -19.81 6.54 -16.04
C PHE A 463 -21.01 7.14 -15.29
N CYS A 464 -21.61 8.15 -15.89
CA CYS A 464 -22.88 8.73 -15.49
C CYS A 464 -23.83 8.78 -16.70
N LYS A 465 -25.14 8.70 -16.46
CA LYS A 465 -26.19 8.82 -17.49
C LYS A 465 -27.57 9.12 -16.85
N PRO A 466 -28.58 9.57 -17.63
CA PRO A 466 -29.91 9.86 -17.10
C PRO A 466 -30.71 8.58 -16.77
N LYS A 467 -31.61 8.65 -15.79
CA LYS A 467 -32.53 7.53 -15.52
C LYS A 467 -33.56 7.34 -16.63
N GLN A 468 -33.76 6.08 -17.02
CA GLN A 468 -34.85 5.64 -17.90
C GLN A 468 -36.20 5.55 -17.16
N GLY A 469 -36.18 5.53 -15.83
CA GLY A 469 -37.41 5.53 -15.02
C GLY A 469 -37.16 5.58 -13.51
N LYS A 470 -38.25 5.67 -12.73
CA LYS A 470 -38.18 5.79 -11.25
C LYS A 470 -37.43 4.64 -10.57
N ASN A 471 -37.55 3.43 -11.11
CA ASN A 471 -36.98 2.20 -10.56
C ASN A 471 -35.67 1.81 -11.25
N ASP A 472 -35.06 2.71 -12.02
CA ASP A 472 -33.82 2.47 -12.76
C ASP A 472 -32.60 2.37 -11.84
N PHE A 473 -31.72 1.41 -12.13
CA PHE A 473 -30.53 1.06 -11.36
C PHE A 473 -29.42 0.55 -12.29
N THR A 474 -28.17 0.69 -11.88
CA THR A 474 -27.02 0.27 -12.69
C THR A 474 -26.43 -1.08 -12.32
N GLY A 475 -26.65 -1.57 -11.10
CA GLY A 475 -26.03 -2.82 -10.63
C GLY A 475 -24.53 -2.67 -10.39
N SER A 476 -23.74 -3.66 -10.80
CA SER A 476 -22.32 -3.79 -10.44
C SER A 476 -21.43 -4.24 -11.60
N TRP A 477 -20.12 -4.10 -11.42
CA TRP A 477 -19.12 -4.87 -12.13
C TRP A 477 -18.82 -6.15 -11.33
N ASP A 478 -19.03 -7.30 -11.97
CA ASP A 478 -18.47 -8.57 -11.50
C ASP A 478 -17.03 -8.67 -12.03
N TYR A 479 -16.05 -8.72 -11.13
CA TYR A 479 -14.64 -8.84 -11.49
C TYR A 479 -14.18 -10.29 -11.71
N GLY A 480 -14.98 -11.26 -11.27
CA GLY A 480 -14.69 -12.70 -11.37
C GLY A 480 -15.12 -13.32 -12.70
N PHE A 481 -15.94 -12.62 -13.48
CA PHE A 481 -16.44 -13.13 -14.76
C PHE A 481 -15.32 -13.47 -15.73
N MET A 482 -15.25 -14.73 -16.16
CA MET A 482 -14.26 -15.20 -17.12
C MET A 482 -14.76 -15.00 -18.55
N CYS A 483 -14.27 -13.94 -19.20
CA CYS A 483 -14.44 -13.69 -20.63
C CYS A 483 -13.21 -14.15 -21.44
N ASN A 484 -13.23 -13.99 -22.78
CA ASN A 484 -12.27 -14.58 -23.74
C ASN A 484 -12.24 -16.13 -23.75
N VAL A 485 -13.40 -16.77 -23.54
CA VAL A 485 -13.59 -18.22 -23.50
C VAL A 485 -13.93 -18.76 -24.90
N GLY A 486 -12.91 -18.91 -25.73
CA GLY A 486 -13.03 -19.25 -27.16
C GLY A 486 -13.53 -20.66 -27.53
N TRP A 487 -13.89 -21.50 -26.53
CA TRP A 487 -14.40 -22.86 -26.74
C TRP A 487 -15.89 -23.04 -26.34
N VAL A 488 -16.55 -21.95 -25.92
CA VAL A 488 -18.00 -21.88 -25.76
C VAL A 488 -18.61 -21.42 -27.09
N ASP A 489 -19.84 -21.82 -27.39
CA ASP A 489 -20.59 -21.37 -28.58
C ASP A 489 -21.90 -20.67 -28.13
N PRO A 490 -22.06 -19.35 -28.38
CA PRO A 490 -21.08 -18.44 -28.97
C PRO A 490 -19.88 -18.19 -28.04
N PRO A 491 -18.69 -17.84 -28.59
CA PRO A 491 -17.53 -17.48 -27.78
C PRO A 491 -17.81 -16.29 -26.85
N ILE A 492 -17.49 -16.44 -25.57
CA ILE A 492 -17.56 -15.34 -24.59
C ILE A 492 -16.32 -14.46 -24.81
N VAL A 493 -16.50 -13.18 -25.12
CA VAL A 493 -15.41 -12.22 -25.35
C VAL A 493 -15.37 -11.14 -24.27
N CYS A 494 -14.21 -10.52 -24.07
CA CYS A 494 -14.06 -9.32 -23.26
C CYS A 494 -14.08 -8.09 -24.20
N ASP A 495 -15.20 -7.37 -24.30
CA ASP A 495 -15.39 -6.24 -25.23
C ASP A 495 -15.94 -4.94 -24.59
N ASP A 496 -16.01 -4.85 -23.26
CA ASP A 496 -16.38 -3.64 -22.53
C ASP A 496 -15.30 -2.53 -22.64
N TYR A 497 -14.01 -2.90 -22.71
CA TYR A 497 -12.90 -1.93 -22.85
C TYR A 497 -11.59 -2.52 -23.44
N GLU A 498 -10.73 -1.65 -23.98
CA GLU A 498 -9.45 -2.07 -24.59
C GLU A 498 -8.51 -2.72 -23.56
N GLY A 499 -8.12 -3.97 -23.81
CA GLY A 499 -7.19 -4.71 -22.95
C GLY A 499 -7.85 -5.36 -21.72
N GLN A 500 -9.19 -5.44 -21.67
CA GLN A 500 -9.94 -6.21 -20.68
C GLN A 500 -9.50 -7.68 -20.66
N LYS A 501 -9.26 -8.20 -19.45
CA LYS A 501 -8.73 -9.57 -19.21
C LYS A 501 -9.74 -10.51 -18.56
N ALA A 502 -10.69 -9.93 -17.83
CA ALA A 502 -11.77 -10.57 -17.09
C ALA A 502 -12.74 -9.47 -16.62
N GLY A 503 -13.86 -9.88 -16.05
CA GLY A 503 -14.92 -9.04 -15.51
C GLY A 503 -15.96 -8.62 -16.55
N THR A 504 -17.15 -8.24 -16.11
CA THR A 504 -18.22 -7.67 -16.96
C THR A 504 -19.29 -6.94 -16.13
N PHE A 505 -20.25 -6.29 -16.80
CA PHE A 505 -21.39 -5.62 -16.16
C PHE A 505 -22.49 -6.61 -15.74
N ASP A 506 -22.77 -6.66 -14.44
CA ASP A 506 -23.94 -7.32 -13.85
C ASP A 506 -25.05 -6.29 -13.58
N HIS A 507 -26.06 -6.27 -14.45
CA HIS A 507 -27.27 -5.47 -14.33
C HIS A 507 -28.47 -6.27 -13.78
N SER A 508 -28.27 -7.46 -13.20
CA SER A 508 -29.37 -8.32 -12.76
C SER A 508 -30.10 -7.82 -11.51
N GLU A 509 -29.41 -7.11 -10.63
CA GLU A 509 -29.93 -6.64 -9.34
C GLU A 509 -29.41 -5.25 -8.93
N PRO A 510 -30.15 -4.47 -8.13
CA PRO A 510 -29.72 -3.14 -7.67
C PRO A 510 -28.66 -3.25 -6.57
N VAL A 511 -27.39 -3.18 -6.96
CA VAL A 511 -26.26 -3.07 -6.03
C VAL A 511 -26.05 -1.60 -5.60
N ALA A 512 -25.95 -1.36 -4.30
CA ALA A 512 -25.76 -0.03 -3.74
C ALA A 512 -24.28 0.29 -3.48
N ASN A 513 -23.86 1.53 -3.73
CA ASN A 513 -22.60 2.07 -3.21
C ASN A 513 -22.70 2.29 -1.69
N ARG A 514 -21.59 2.64 -1.04
CA ARG A 514 -21.54 2.80 0.42
C ARG A 514 -22.40 3.97 0.95
N ALA A 515 -22.81 4.90 0.08
CA ALA A 515 -23.75 5.99 0.37
C ALA A 515 -25.22 5.63 0.05
N GLY A 516 -25.51 4.39 -0.39
CA GLY A 516 -26.86 3.90 -0.67
C GLY A 516 -27.41 4.20 -2.07
N ARG A 517 -26.61 4.77 -2.99
CA ARG A 517 -27.01 4.97 -4.40
C ARG A 517 -26.93 3.66 -5.17
N THR A 518 -27.97 3.35 -5.96
CA THR A 518 -28.03 2.18 -6.85
C THR A 518 -27.98 2.55 -8.34
N ASP A 519 -27.74 3.83 -8.63
CA ASP A 519 -27.81 4.46 -9.96
C ASP A 519 -26.71 5.51 -10.11
N VAL A 520 -26.53 6.05 -11.32
CA VAL A 520 -25.48 7.04 -11.67
C VAL A 520 -26.02 8.40 -12.13
N GLU A 521 -27.28 8.72 -11.81
CA GLU A 521 -27.92 9.95 -12.27
C GLU A 521 -27.28 11.19 -11.62
N GLY A 522 -26.79 12.12 -12.45
CA GLY A 522 -26.11 13.34 -11.99
C GLY A 522 -24.76 13.08 -11.31
N CYS A 523 -24.18 11.88 -11.46
CA CYS A 523 -22.98 11.44 -10.75
C CYS A 523 -21.66 11.68 -11.50
N CYS A 524 -21.60 12.65 -12.40
CA CYS A 524 -20.45 12.85 -13.29
C CYS A 524 -19.21 13.48 -12.62
N TRP A 525 -19.15 13.51 -11.29
CA TRP A 525 -18.29 14.41 -10.49
C TRP A 525 -17.14 13.70 -9.77
N TRP A 526 -16.80 12.47 -10.18
CA TRP A 526 -15.63 11.73 -9.70
C TRP A 526 -14.31 12.47 -9.97
N GLY A 527 -13.25 12.06 -9.25
CA GLY A 527 -11.94 12.68 -9.27
C GLY A 527 -11.31 12.73 -10.67
N ARG A 528 -10.80 13.90 -11.05
CA ARG A 528 -10.12 14.11 -12.34
C ARG A 528 -8.83 14.90 -12.25
N GLY A 529 -7.91 14.61 -13.16
CA GLY A 529 -6.60 15.25 -13.22
C GLY A 529 -5.71 14.87 -12.03
N VAL A 530 -4.52 15.47 -11.99
CA VAL A 530 -3.36 14.95 -11.24
C VAL A 530 -3.53 14.91 -9.71
N ILE A 531 -4.47 15.67 -9.16
CA ILE A 531 -4.77 15.69 -7.72
C ILE A 531 -6.21 15.24 -7.39
N GLN A 532 -6.87 14.56 -8.34
CA GLN A 532 -8.25 14.07 -8.21
C GLN A 532 -9.25 15.17 -7.82
N THR A 533 -9.33 16.22 -8.65
CA THR A 533 -10.33 17.27 -8.51
C THR A 533 -11.74 16.65 -8.59
N THR A 534 -12.48 16.71 -7.48
CA THR A 534 -13.72 15.94 -7.24
C THR A 534 -14.85 16.86 -6.80
N GLY A 535 -16.08 16.60 -7.26
CA GLY A 535 -17.31 17.19 -6.71
C GLY A 535 -17.72 18.56 -7.26
N VAL A 536 -19.03 18.85 -7.17
CA VAL A 536 -19.69 20.01 -7.83
C VAL A 536 -19.09 21.37 -7.50
N CYS A 537 -18.57 21.58 -6.30
CA CYS A 537 -17.89 22.81 -5.94
C CYS A 537 -16.60 23.02 -6.75
N ASN A 538 -15.75 21.99 -6.85
CA ASN A 538 -14.42 22.13 -7.45
C ASN A 538 -14.49 22.29 -8.98
N PHE A 539 -15.35 21.52 -9.66
CA PHE A 539 -15.64 21.75 -11.08
C PHE A 539 -16.33 23.12 -11.30
N GLY A 540 -17.14 23.58 -10.33
CA GLY A 540 -17.74 24.92 -10.31
C GLY A 540 -16.68 26.02 -10.26
N LYS A 541 -15.71 25.91 -9.34
CA LYS A 541 -14.54 26.80 -9.26
C LYS A 541 -13.73 26.77 -10.57
N LEU A 542 -13.45 25.61 -11.16
CA LEU A 542 -12.75 25.55 -12.46
C LEU A 542 -13.52 26.29 -13.57
N ASN A 543 -14.84 26.06 -13.70
CA ASN A 543 -15.64 26.78 -14.69
C ASN A 543 -15.70 28.29 -14.41
N TYR A 544 -15.90 28.66 -13.14
CA TYR A 544 -15.95 30.05 -12.70
C TYR A 544 -14.62 30.77 -12.90
N TYR A 545 -13.46 30.15 -12.70
CA TYR A 545 -12.16 30.82 -12.78
C TYR A 545 -11.44 30.67 -14.12
N LEU A 546 -11.66 29.58 -14.86
CA LEU A 546 -10.89 29.22 -16.05
C LEU A 546 -11.74 29.03 -17.31
N GLY A 547 -12.97 28.54 -17.13
CA GLY A 547 -13.81 27.99 -18.19
C GLY A 547 -14.75 28.98 -18.89
N ALA A 548 -15.72 28.42 -19.62
CA ALA A 548 -16.73 29.16 -20.36
C ALA A 548 -17.56 30.12 -19.49
N ARG A 549 -17.76 29.82 -18.20
CA ARG A 549 -18.40 30.75 -17.27
C ARG A 549 -17.53 31.98 -17.01
N ALA A 550 -16.22 31.82 -16.81
CA ALA A 550 -15.29 32.95 -16.68
C ALA A 550 -15.33 33.86 -17.92
N ALA A 551 -15.28 33.27 -19.12
CA ALA A 551 -15.32 33.99 -20.39
C ALA A 551 -16.66 34.73 -20.60
N LYS A 552 -17.79 34.06 -20.32
CA LYS A 552 -19.15 34.62 -20.42
C LYS A 552 -19.38 35.79 -19.47
N GLU A 553 -18.75 35.79 -18.31
CA GLU A 553 -18.77 36.88 -17.33
C GLU A 553 -17.71 37.98 -17.63
N GLY A 554 -17.01 37.90 -18.77
CA GLY A 554 -16.04 38.90 -19.22
C GLY A 554 -14.70 38.87 -18.47
N ARG A 555 -14.39 37.79 -17.77
CA ARG A 555 -13.16 37.60 -16.99
C ARG A 555 -12.13 36.81 -17.81
N SER A 556 -10.84 36.97 -17.46
CA SER A 556 -9.75 36.26 -18.15
C SER A 556 -9.88 34.75 -17.96
N ALA A 557 -10.10 34.01 -19.05
CA ALA A 557 -10.43 32.60 -19.05
C ALA A 557 -9.46 31.85 -19.99
N PRO A 558 -8.46 31.11 -19.45
CA PRO A 558 -7.52 30.37 -20.29
C PRO A 558 -8.17 29.27 -21.15
N TYR A 559 -9.33 28.75 -20.71
CA TYR A 559 -10.10 27.67 -21.35
C TYR A 559 -11.56 28.10 -21.53
N GLY A 560 -11.76 29.34 -22.01
CA GLY A 560 -13.07 30.00 -22.15
C GLY A 560 -14.06 29.34 -23.13
N ASP A 561 -13.61 28.29 -23.81
CA ASP A 561 -14.34 27.39 -24.68
C ASP A 561 -14.96 26.18 -23.93
N ILE A 562 -14.43 25.80 -22.76
CA ILE A 562 -14.84 24.62 -22.00
C ILE A 562 -15.76 24.99 -20.83
N ASP A 563 -17.00 24.49 -20.85
CA ASP A 563 -17.90 24.53 -19.70
C ASP A 563 -17.66 23.30 -18.81
N PHE A 564 -16.79 23.41 -17.81
CA PHE A 564 -16.51 22.30 -16.87
C PHE A 564 -17.72 21.87 -16.02
N CYS A 565 -18.85 22.59 -16.06
CA CYS A 565 -20.12 22.14 -15.47
C CYS A 565 -21.03 21.37 -16.45
N LYS A 566 -20.59 21.19 -17.70
CA LYS A 566 -21.24 20.36 -18.73
C LYS A 566 -20.33 19.26 -19.27
N ASP A 567 -19.03 19.52 -19.36
CA ASP A 567 -18.00 18.52 -19.63
C ASP A 567 -16.86 18.62 -18.60
N PRO A 568 -17.03 18.04 -17.39
CA PRO A 568 -15.91 17.79 -16.48
C PRO A 568 -14.91 16.77 -17.04
N GLY A 569 -15.30 15.94 -18.01
CA GLY A 569 -14.45 14.93 -18.66
C GLY A 569 -13.35 15.54 -19.54
N ALA A 570 -13.56 16.75 -20.06
CA ALA A 570 -12.59 17.53 -20.84
C ALA A 570 -11.19 17.62 -20.20
N ILE A 571 -11.11 17.57 -18.86
CA ILE A 571 -9.84 17.53 -18.12
C ILE A 571 -8.95 16.35 -18.56
N CYS A 572 -9.55 15.21 -18.86
CA CYS A 572 -8.87 13.96 -19.18
C CYS A 572 -8.91 13.60 -20.67
N SER A 573 -9.98 14.00 -21.38
CA SER A 573 -10.23 13.64 -22.79
C SER A 573 -9.71 14.64 -23.82
N SER A 574 -9.52 15.92 -23.46
CA SER A 574 -9.22 16.99 -24.43
C SER A 574 -7.91 16.76 -25.18
N GLN A 575 -7.98 16.87 -26.52
CA GLN A 575 -6.83 16.78 -27.41
C GLN A 575 -6.22 18.14 -27.77
N GLU A 576 -6.97 19.23 -27.59
CA GLU A 576 -6.48 20.59 -27.80
C GLU A 576 -5.74 21.11 -26.55
N HIS A 577 -6.29 20.83 -25.36
CA HIS A 577 -5.82 21.35 -24.08
C HIS A 577 -5.32 20.20 -23.18
N GLN A 578 -4.36 19.41 -23.68
CA GLN A 578 -3.87 18.18 -23.01
C GLN A 578 -3.27 18.43 -21.61
N GLU A 579 -2.83 19.66 -21.32
CA GLU A 579 -2.33 20.10 -20.02
C GLU A 579 -3.42 20.26 -18.95
N LEU A 580 -4.71 20.16 -19.30
CA LEU A 580 -5.81 20.31 -18.34
C LEU A 580 -5.69 19.37 -17.12
N LYS A 581 -5.14 18.17 -17.35
CA LYS A 581 -4.78 17.17 -16.34
C LYS A 581 -3.92 17.75 -15.21
N TRP A 582 -3.03 18.68 -15.54
CA TRP A 582 -2.17 19.41 -14.60
C TRP A 582 -2.83 20.67 -14.08
N ILE A 583 -3.47 21.44 -14.96
CA ILE A 583 -4.19 22.70 -14.66
C ILE A 583 -5.18 22.55 -13.51
N ALA A 584 -5.97 21.46 -13.48
CA ALA A 584 -6.97 21.22 -12.45
C ALA A 584 -6.32 21.16 -11.04
N GLY A 585 -5.20 20.43 -10.93
CA GLY A 585 -4.43 20.33 -9.69
C GLY A 585 -3.64 21.59 -9.37
N MET A 586 -3.08 22.28 -10.38
CA MET A 586 -2.37 23.55 -10.20
C MET A 586 -3.30 24.67 -9.73
N PHE A 587 -4.55 24.70 -10.21
CA PHE A 587 -5.55 25.65 -9.74
C PHE A 587 -5.87 25.43 -8.26
N TYR A 588 -6.17 24.19 -7.86
CA TYR A 588 -6.37 23.84 -6.45
C TYR A 588 -5.12 24.18 -5.60
N TRP A 589 -3.93 23.91 -6.11
CA TRP A 589 -2.67 24.27 -5.44
C TRP A 589 -2.53 25.79 -5.25
N MET A 590 -2.81 26.58 -6.29
CA MET A 590 -2.72 28.04 -6.25
C MET A 590 -3.73 28.70 -5.29
N GLU A 591 -4.90 28.09 -5.13
CA GLU A 591 -6.05 28.66 -4.41
C GLU A 591 -6.15 28.14 -2.98
N SER A 592 -6.03 26.84 -2.75
CA SER A 592 -6.18 26.20 -1.43
C SER A 592 -4.85 25.96 -0.70
N VAL A 593 -3.72 25.81 -1.40
CA VAL A 593 -2.42 25.49 -0.78
C VAL A 593 -1.52 26.72 -0.70
N GLN A 594 -1.27 27.44 -1.80
CA GLN A 594 -0.40 28.62 -1.80
C GLN A 594 -0.98 29.81 -1.03
N GLN A 595 -2.31 29.93 -0.90
CA GLN A 595 -2.96 30.96 -0.07
C GLN A 595 -3.16 30.50 1.39
N TYR A 596 -2.74 29.29 1.76
CA TYR A 596 -3.05 28.74 3.08
C TYR A 596 -2.37 29.55 4.19
N ASP A 597 -3.18 30.23 4.99
CA ASP A 597 -2.79 30.98 6.19
C ASP A 597 -3.83 30.72 7.29
N VAL A 598 -3.55 29.75 8.17
CA VAL A 598 -4.50 29.29 9.19
C VAL A 598 -3.74 28.95 10.48
N GLY A 599 -4.23 29.43 11.61
CA GLY A 599 -3.67 29.09 12.94
C GLY A 599 -2.25 29.63 13.19
N GLY A 600 -1.75 30.54 12.34
CA GLY A 600 -0.37 31.04 12.37
C GLY A 600 0.60 30.27 11.47
N TRP A 601 0.14 29.23 10.75
CA TRP A 601 0.92 28.52 9.75
C TRP A 601 0.56 29.08 8.36
N ASN A 602 1.55 29.66 7.67
CA ASN A 602 1.40 30.26 6.33
C ASN A 602 2.30 29.52 5.33
N TYR A 603 1.71 28.96 4.27
CA TYR A 603 2.43 28.13 3.29
C TYR A 603 3.69 28.80 2.70
N MET A 604 3.59 30.09 2.39
CA MET A 604 4.65 30.83 1.72
C MET A 604 5.80 31.17 2.67
N THR A 605 5.50 31.47 3.93
CA THR A 605 6.50 31.61 4.99
C THR A 605 7.22 30.28 5.21
N GLU A 606 6.48 29.19 5.38
CA GLU A 606 7.04 27.88 5.73
C GLU A 606 7.85 27.26 4.58
N LEU A 607 7.45 27.50 3.32
CA LEU A 607 8.25 27.14 2.15
C LEU A 607 9.58 27.91 2.08
N HIS A 608 9.61 29.19 2.47
CA HIS A 608 10.85 29.97 2.57
C HIS A 608 11.71 29.46 3.73
N THR A 609 11.12 29.23 4.91
CA THR A 609 11.78 28.62 6.08
C THR A 609 12.42 27.27 5.75
N PHE A 610 11.75 26.40 5.00
CA PHE A 610 12.28 25.09 4.61
C PHE A 610 13.52 25.21 3.70
N VAL A 611 13.50 26.11 2.72
CA VAL A 611 14.62 26.34 1.79
C VAL A 611 15.81 27.01 2.48
N ASP A 612 15.58 28.09 3.23
CA ASP A 612 16.63 28.80 3.98
C ASP A 612 17.18 27.94 5.14
N GLY A 613 16.36 27.04 5.69
CA GLY A 613 16.73 25.97 6.62
C GLY A 613 17.49 24.79 5.99
N GLY A 614 17.84 24.89 4.70
CA GLY A 614 18.66 23.90 4.01
C GLY A 614 17.94 22.57 3.75
N TYR A 615 16.65 22.63 3.40
CA TYR A 615 15.83 21.48 2.96
C TYR A 615 15.65 20.36 3.99
N SER A 616 15.88 20.66 5.28
CA SER A 616 16.08 19.64 6.32
C SER A 616 14.87 19.39 7.23
N ASP A 617 13.81 20.20 7.14
CA ASP A 617 12.62 20.05 8.00
C ASP A 617 11.54 19.17 7.35
N PRO A 618 11.22 17.98 7.91
CA PRO A 618 10.14 17.14 7.40
C PRO A 618 8.74 17.70 7.69
N ASN A 619 8.60 18.62 8.65
CA ASN A 619 7.28 19.13 9.06
C ASN A 619 6.61 19.93 7.95
N PHE A 620 7.36 20.71 7.17
CA PHE A 620 6.85 21.42 5.98
C PHE A 620 6.02 20.52 5.05
N ILE A 621 6.59 19.42 4.53
CA ILE A 621 5.88 18.55 3.59
C ILE A 621 4.79 17.71 4.26
N ASN A 622 4.95 17.36 5.54
CA ASN A 622 3.90 16.68 6.31
C ASN A 622 2.67 17.57 6.47
N ALA A 623 2.87 18.86 6.80
CA ALA A 623 1.81 19.86 6.87
C ALA A 623 1.13 20.08 5.51
N VAL A 624 1.90 20.20 4.42
CA VAL A 624 1.37 20.34 3.06
C VAL A 624 0.56 19.10 2.63
N SER A 625 1.01 17.90 2.99
CA SER A 625 0.28 16.65 2.76
C SER A 625 -1.02 16.61 3.57
N GLY A 626 -1.04 17.18 4.77
CA GLY A 626 -2.24 17.44 5.56
C GLY A 626 -3.21 18.41 4.91
N ILE A 627 -2.72 19.53 4.36
CA ILE A 627 -3.58 20.52 3.67
C ILE A 627 -4.28 19.86 2.49
N VAL A 628 -3.54 19.11 1.67
CA VAL A 628 -4.06 18.45 0.47
C VAL A 628 -5.04 17.32 0.78
N ASN A 629 -4.70 16.43 1.72
CA ASN A 629 -5.51 15.24 2.00
C ASN A 629 -6.60 15.45 3.07
N ARG A 630 -6.46 16.47 3.92
CA ARG A 630 -7.28 16.68 5.13
C ARG A 630 -7.72 18.14 5.37
N GLY A 631 -7.36 19.07 4.48
CA GLY A 631 -7.71 20.50 4.59
C GLY A 631 -6.95 21.27 5.69
N CYS A 632 -5.92 20.69 6.32
CA CYS A 632 -5.20 21.37 7.39
C CYS A 632 -3.72 20.96 7.57
N HIS A 633 -2.90 21.89 8.06
CA HIS A 633 -1.49 21.66 8.35
C HIS A 633 -1.22 20.71 9.54
N ASN A 634 -2.14 20.61 10.50
CA ASN A 634 -1.98 19.79 11.72
C ASN A 634 -3.06 18.68 11.81
N PRO A 635 -2.95 17.58 11.02
CA PRO A 635 -3.87 16.44 11.12
C PRO A 635 -3.75 15.73 12.48
N PRO A 636 -4.83 15.12 13.02
CA PRO A 636 -6.12 14.86 12.35
C PRO A 636 -7.17 15.97 12.53
N CYS A 637 -7.56 16.64 11.45
CA CYS A 637 -8.64 17.62 11.45
C CYS A 637 -10.00 16.97 11.17
N GLY A 638 -10.46 16.13 12.10
CA GLY A 638 -11.80 15.53 12.11
C GLY A 638 -12.01 14.28 11.25
N THR A 639 -11.16 13.99 10.25
CA THR A 639 -11.33 12.82 9.36
C THR A 639 -10.26 11.72 9.50
N GLY A 640 -9.23 11.92 10.35
CA GLY A 640 -8.16 10.94 10.61
C GLY A 640 -6.79 11.34 10.07
N ALA A 641 -5.86 10.37 10.03
CA ALA A 641 -4.47 10.55 9.60
C ALA A 641 -4.33 10.63 8.06
N VAL A 642 -3.31 11.34 7.57
CA VAL A 642 -3.06 11.54 6.13
C VAL A 642 -2.80 10.22 5.42
N ASP A 643 -3.59 9.91 4.39
CA ASP A 643 -3.34 8.72 3.56
C ASP A 643 -1.99 8.84 2.84
N GLY A 644 -1.17 7.80 2.92
CA GLY A 644 0.13 7.75 2.25
C GLY A 644 1.11 8.84 2.69
N GLY A 645 1.00 9.39 3.90
CA GLY A 645 1.92 10.41 4.43
C GLY A 645 3.42 10.09 4.20
N PRO A 646 3.91 8.90 4.60
CA PRO A 646 5.30 8.49 4.35
C PRO A 646 5.66 8.37 2.85
N GLU A 647 4.69 8.00 2.01
CA GLU A 647 4.87 7.91 0.57
C GLU A 647 5.02 9.31 -0.06
N ARG A 648 4.20 10.28 0.37
CA ARG A 648 4.28 11.69 -0.01
C ARG A 648 5.62 12.31 0.43
N TYR A 649 6.07 12.02 1.66
CA TYR A 649 7.39 12.42 2.16
C TYR A 649 8.52 11.85 1.28
N HIS A 650 8.52 10.54 1.01
CA HIS A 650 9.54 9.92 0.17
C HIS A 650 9.54 10.48 -1.26
N ASN A 651 8.36 10.69 -1.86
CA ASN A 651 8.23 11.31 -3.17
C ASN A 651 8.80 12.73 -3.19
N PHE A 652 8.60 13.53 -2.14
CA PHE A 652 9.16 14.87 -2.03
C PHE A 652 10.70 14.85 -2.03
N ILE A 653 11.32 14.04 -1.16
CA ILE A 653 12.78 13.85 -1.14
C ILE A 653 13.28 13.40 -2.53
N LYS A 654 12.59 12.46 -3.18
CA LYS A 654 12.90 11.98 -4.53
C LYS A 654 12.85 13.07 -5.59
N VAL A 655 11.91 14.02 -5.49
CA VAL A 655 11.82 15.16 -6.41
C VAL A 655 12.90 16.22 -6.10
N LEU A 656 13.21 16.50 -4.83
CA LEU A 656 14.29 17.42 -4.44
C LEU A 656 15.66 16.93 -4.96
N VAL A 657 15.96 15.63 -4.81
CA VAL A 657 17.15 14.98 -5.40
C VAL A 657 17.12 15.09 -6.93
N ALA A 658 15.98 14.78 -7.57
CA ALA A 658 15.85 14.87 -9.02
C ALA A 658 16.06 16.30 -9.56
N PHE A 659 15.84 17.33 -8.75
CA PHE A 659 16.03 18.76 -9.09
C PHE A 659 17.40 19.33 -8.71
N ASP A 660 18.34 18.52 -8.20
CA ASP A 660 19.66 18.96 -7.67
C ASP A 660 19.58 19.96 -6.50
N LEU A 661 18.48 19.92 -5.71
CA LEU A 661 18.32 20.80 -4.54
C LEU A 661 18.99 20.23 -3.28
N ILE A 662 19.08 18.90 -3.19
CA ILE A 662 19.77 18.15 -2.14
C ILE A 662 20.58 17.02 -2.77
N ASP A 663 21.69 16.65 -2.13
CA ASP A 663 22.40 15.40 -2.44
C ASP A 663 21.51 14.19 -2.10
N PRO A 664 21.64 13.04 -2.79
CA PRO A 664 20.97 11.80 -2.41
C PRO A 664 21.35 11.39 -0.96
N PRO A 665 20.38 11.14 -0.07
CA PRO A 665 20.65 10.62 1.28
C PRO A 665 21.48 9.33 1.25
N GLU A 666 22.24 9.04 2.31
CA GLU A 666 23.00 7.78 2.39
C GLU A 666 22.06 6.55 2.32
N GLY A 667 22.21 5.75 1.26
CA GLY A 667 21.32 4.61 0.95
C GLY A 667 20.21 4.91 -0.08
N PHE A 668 20.12 6.14 -0.59
CA PHE A 668 19.16 6.53 -1.63
C PHE A 668 19.69 6.16 -3.03
N GLU A 669 19.41 4.94 -3.51
CA GLU A 669 19.98 4.43 -4.76
C GLU A 669 19.53 5.21 -6.01
N GLU A 670 20.50 5.81 -6.70
CA GLU A 670 20.32 6.74 -7.82
C GLU A 670 19.96 6.07 -9.17
N GLY A 671 19.06 5.08 -9.16
CA GLY A 671 18.41 4.57 -10.37
C GLY A 671 18.37 3.05 -10.51
N ALA A 672 17.27 2.46 -10.05
CA ALA A 672 16.90 1.08 -10.32
C ALA A 672 15.52 0.99 -10.98
N ALA A 673 15.43 1.39 -12.25
CA ALA A 673 14.40 0.85 -13.13
C ALA A 673 14.73 -0.64 -13.35
N GLY A 674 14.23 -1.48 -12.45
CA GLY A 674 14.42 -2.94 -12.46
C GLY A 674 15.60 -3.48 -11.65
N THR A 675 15.58 -3.36 -10.32
CA THR A 675 15.85 -4.48 -9.37
C THR A 675 15.45 -4.09 -7.95
N ALA A 676 14.35 -4.66 -7.42
CA ALA A 676 13.90 -4.41 -6.05
C ALA A 676 14.71 -5.24 -5.02
N GLY A 677 15.94 -4.83 -4.75
CA GLY A 677 16.72 -5.28 -3.60
C GLY A 677 16.49 -4.35 -2.41
N SER A 678 15.69 -4.75 -1.44
CA SER A 678 15.30 -3.89 -0.31
C SER A 678 16.47 -3.61 0.66
N SER A 679 17.12 -2.45 0.52
CA SER A 679 17.98 -1.88 1.55
C SER A 679 17.13 -1.17 2.62
N PRO A 680 17.33 -1.44 3.92
CA PRO A 680 16.46 -0.91 4.97
C PRO A 680 16.86 0.52 5.39
N VAL A 681 16.06 1.51 4.99
CA VAL A 681 15.98 2.79 5.72
C VAL A 681 15.44 2.52 7.12
N SER A 682 15.95 3.24 8.12
CA SER A 682 15.48 3.17 9.51
C SER A 682 14.65 4.39 9.88
N SER A 683 13.86 4.24 10.94
CA SER A 683 13.18 5.34 11.63
C SER A 683 13.48 5.31 13.13
N ALA A 684 13.56 6.47 13.75
CA ALA A 684 13.80 6.60 15.18
C ALA A 684 13.04 7.78 15.81
N CYS A 685 12.80 7.67 17.12
CA CYS A 685 12.15 8.69 17.91
C CYS A 685 13.11 9.83 18.27
N GLY A 686 12.64 11.07 18.17
CA GLY A 686 13.35 12.25 18.62
C GLY A 686 12.41 13.39 19.02
N THR A 687 12.88 14.31 19.87
CA THR A 687 12.22 15.61 20.07
C THR A 687 12.28 16.48 18.82
N ASP A 688 13.33 16.32 18.01
CA ASP A 688 13.49 16.85 16.66
C ASP A 688 14.27 15.83 15.77
N TRP A 689 14.48 16.15 14.51
CA TRP A 689 15.22 15.29 13.56
C TRP A 689 16.67 14.99 14.00
N LYS A 690 17.39 15.97 14.57
CA LYS A 690 18.77 15.80 15.07
C LYS A 690 18.80 15.03 16.37
N ASP A 691 17.69 14.94 17.09
CA ASP A 691 17.51 14.03 18.21
C ASP A 691 17.26 12.59 17.73
N ALA A 692 16.55 12.45 16.61
CA ALA A 692 16.25 11.17 15.97
C ALA A 692 17.46 10.52 15.27
N GLU A 693 18.32 11.31 14.59
CA GLU A 693 19.53 10.79 13.89
C GLU A 693 20.50 10.03 14.82
N LYS A 694 20.41 10.28 16.13
CA LYS A 694 21.16 9.57 17.19
C LYS A 694 20.74 8.10 17.32
N CYS A 695 19.62 7.71 16.73
CA CYS A 695 19.05 6.37 16.75
C CYS A 695 18.83 5.81 18.17
N SER A 696 18.47 6.68 19.11
CA SER A 696 18.30 6.36 20.53
C SER A 696 17.22 5.30 20.80
N GLN A 697 16.15 5.31 20.00
CA GLN A 697 15.02 4.38 20.04
C GLN A 697 14.44 4.28 18.62
N LEU A 698 14.42 3.08 18.04
CA LEU A 698 13.79 2.86 16.72
C LEU A 698 12.27 2.89 16.83
N CYS A 699 11.59 3.21 15.73
CA CYS A 699 10.14 3.23 15.62
C CYS A 699 9.70 2.87 14.19
N ASP A 700 8.50 2.32 14.07
CA ASP A 700 7.80 2.13 12.79
C ASP A 700 6.65 3.14 12.65
N THR A 701 6.15 3.67 13.77
CA THR A 701 5.01 4.59 13.88
C THR A 701 5.21 5.63 14.97
N ALA A 702 4.38 6.68 14.99
CA ALA A 702 4.43 7.72 16.03
C ALA A 702 4.03 7.23 17.44
N VAL A 703 3.33 6.09 17.57
CA VAL A 703 2.94 5.54 18.91
C VAL A 703 4.07 4.75 19.57
N ASP A 704 5.13 4.42 18.84
CA ASP A 704 6.34 3.79 19.39
C ASP A 704 7.23 4.78 20.16
N CYS A 705 6.88 6.08 20.16
CA CYS A 705 7.70 7.17 20.67
C CYS A 705 7.20 7.75 22.00
N PRO A 706 8.08 8.05 22.98
CA PRO A 706 7.71 8.70 24.23
C PRO A 706 6.98 10.05 24.04
N SER A 707 6.06 10.37 24.93
CA SER A 707 5.29 11.62 24.91
C SER A 707 6.18 12.86 24.78
N GLY A 708 5.98 13.63 23.70
CA GLY A 708 6.83 14.78 23.36
C GLY A 708 7.95 14.48 22.35
N THR A 709 7.96 13.27 21.76
CA THR A 709 8.86 12.89 20.65
C THR A 709 8.04 12.33 19.48
N PHE A 710 8.60 12.43 18.27
CA PHE A 710 7.98 11.95 17.02
C PHE A 710 8.87 10.91 16.35
N CYS A 711 8.25 10.03 15.54
CA CYS A 711 8.97 9.05 14.74
C CYS A 711 9.42 9.68 13.41
N TYR A 712 10.73 9.80 13.22
CA TYR A 712 11.33 10.36 12.00
C TYR A 712 11.97 9.26 11.14
N THR A 713 11.67 9.26 9.85
CA THR A 713 12.09 8.24 8.87
C THR A 713 13.15 8.77 7.91
N GLY A 714 14.14 7.95 7.55
CA GLY A 714 15.00 8.22 6.38
C GLY A 714 16.47 8.50 6.68
N PHE A 715 17.00 7.95 7.78
CA PHE A 715 18.44 7.91 8.07
C PHE A 715 18.89 6.48 8.33
N PHE A 716 20.17 6.20 8.14
CA PHE A 716 20.76 4.89 8.43
C PHE A 716 21.10 4.78 9.91
N CYS A 717 20.46 3.88 10.65
CA CYS A 717 20.80 3.61 12.04
C CYS A 717 21.89 2.53 12.16
N PRO A 718 23.15 2.88 12.47
CA PRO A 718 24.21 1.88 12.61
C PRO A 718 23.98 1.05 13.88
N ASN A 719 23.56 -0.21 13.70
CA ASN A 719 23.41 -1.21 14.76
C ASN A 719 24.52 -1.09 15.82
N SER A 720 24.16 -0.62 17.01
CA SER A 720 25.10 -0.25 18.06
C SER A 720 25.75 -1.48 18.70
N LYS A 721 26.80 -2.00 18.04
CA LYS A 721 27.62 -3.11 18.54
C LYS A 721 28.06 -2.81 19.97
N GLY A 722 27.82 -3.76 20.86
CA GLY A 722 27.97 -3.57 22.30
C GLY A 722 29.37 -3.06 22.69
N LYS A 723 29.39 -2.11 23.63
CA LYS A 723 30.58 -1.74 24.39
C LYS A 723 30.48 -2.36 25.78
N ASP A 724 31.52 -3.08 26.18
CA ASP A 724 31.55 -3.78 27.45
C ASP A 724 31.42 -2.85 28.66
N LYS A 725 30.84 -3.37 29.75
CA LYS A 725 30.86 -2.73 31.08
C LYS A 725 32.16 -3.03 31.81
N PRO A 726 32.83 -2.00 32.37
CA PRO A 726 33.67 -2.18 33.54
C PRO A 726 33.27 -1.22 34.67
N GLY A 727 33.12 -1.72 35.91
CA GLY A 727 33.11 -0.85 37.10
C GLY A 727 32.02 -1.10 38.14
N ASP A 728 32.01 -2.28 38.76
CA ASP A 728 31.18 -2.55 39.94
C ASP A 728 31.77 -1.88 41.20
N LYS A 729 31.03 -1.00 41.90
CA LYS A 729 31.41 -0.46 43.23
C LYS A 729 30.18 -0.31 44.15
N LYS A 730 30.36 -0.63 45.44
CA LYS A 730 29.31 -0.91 46.43
C LYS A 730 28.98 0.27 47.36
N GLY A 731 27.73 0.33 47.83
CA GLY A 731 27.27 1.21 48.93
C GLY A 731 25.75 1.23 49.07
N LYS A 732 25.08 0.19 49.61
CA LYS A 732 24.79 -0.04 51.05
C LYS A 732 24.04 1.14 51.73
N GLY A 733 22.73 1.01 51.96
CA GLY A 733 21.91 2.02 52.65
C GLY A 733 20.43 1.63 52.79
N THR A 734 20.10 0.90 53.86
CA THR A 734 18.76 0.33 54.15
C THR A 734 17.78 1.33 54.77
N SER A 735 16.51 1.32 54.34
CA SER A 735 15.31 1.13 55.19
C SER A 735 14.05 1.15 54.32
N GLY A 736 13.01 0.36 54.68
CA GLY A 736 11.79 0.21 53.87
C GLY A 736 10.54 0.77 54.56
N VAL A 737 9.56 1.16 53.75
CA VAL A 737 8.16 1.34 54.16
C VAL A 737 7.28 0.55 53.20
N SER A 738 6.31 -0.19 53.72
CA SER A 738 5.34 -0.93 52.91
C SER A 738 4.27 0.01 52.36
N SER A 739 4.05 -0.01 51.05
CA SER A 739 2.81 0.49 50.45
C SER A 739 2.36 -0.40 49.31
N SER A 740 1.07 -0.73 49.31
CA SER A 740 0.39 -1.40 48.20
C SER A 740 0.05 -0.38 47.12
N SER A 741 0.66 -0.48 45.94
CA SER A 741 0.20 0.26 44.76
C SER A 741 -0.75 -0.61 43.95
N SER A 742 -2.02 -0.21 43.91
CA SER A 742 -3.00 -0.74 42.95
C SER A 742 -2.52 -0.49 41.52
N SER A 743 -2.70 -1.46 40.63
CA SER A 743 -2.59 -1.23 39.19
C SER A 743 -3.92 -0.68 38.68
N THR A 744 -4.10 0.64 38.74
CA THR A 744 -5.21 1.29 38.04
C THR A 744 -5.01 1.15 36.53
N LEU A 745 -5.93 0.41 35.90
CA LEU A 745 -6.01 0.30 34.44
C LEU A 745 -6.61 1.59 33.88
N PRO A 746 -6.26 2.00 32.65
CA PRO A 746 -6.94 3.12 32.00
C PRO A 746 -8.42 2.79 31.83
N THR A 747 -9.28 3.58 32.48
CA THR A 747 -10.73 3.49 32.33
C THR A 747 -11.20 4.40 31.19
N SER A 748 -12.49 4.37 30.91
CA SER A 748 -13.13 5.27 29.95
C SER A 748 -14.30 5.96 30.64
N MET A 749 -14.33 7.28 30.60
CA MET A 749 -15.21 8.12 31.42
C MET A 749 -16.01 9.11 30.57
N CYS A 750 -17.26 9.35 30.94
CA CYS A 750 -18.09 10.37 30.32
C CYS A 750 -17.66 11.79 30.69
N GLY A 751 -17.75 12.73 29.76
CA GLY A 751 -17.62 14.16 30.05
C GLY A 751 -17.87 15.03 28.83
N ALA A 752 -18.32 16.27 29.03
CA ALA A 752 -18.49 17.24 27.94
C ALA A 752 -17.17 17.52 27.18
N ASP A 753 -16.05 17.43 27.90
CA ASP A 753 -14.69 17.41 27.36
C ASP A 753 -13.80 16.44 28.16
N PHE A 754 -12.58 16.20 27.66
CA PHE A 754 -11.60 15.29 28.27
C PHE A 754 -11.21 15.70 29.70
N ASN A 755 -11.12 17.00 30.01
CA ASN A 755 -10.77 17.45 31.36
C ASN A 755 -11.90 17.21 32.34
N ALA A 756 -13.17 17.36 31.91
CA ALA A 756 -14.34 16.99 32.70
C ALA A 756 -14.35 15.49 33.02
N ALA A 757 -14.10 14.64 32.02
CA ALA A 757 -13.98 13.18 32.19
C ALA A 757 -12.82 12.80 33.12
N ALA A 758 -11.67 13.45 32.98
CA ALA A 758 -10.49 13.28 33.82
C ALA A 758 -10.68 13.75 35.29
N THR A 759 -11.82 14.35 35.65
CA THR A 759 -12.15 14.58 37.07
C THR A 759 -12.65 13.32 37.79
N CYS A 760 -12.93 12.22 37.07
CA CYS A 760 -13.42 10.95 37.58
C CYS A 760 -14.73 11.03 38.40
N LYS A 761 -15.52 12.10 38.23
CA LYS A 761 -16.82 12.32 38.91
C LYS A 761 -18.02 11.86 38.09
N SER A 762 -17.82 11.65 36.80
CA SER A 762 -18.83 11.20 35.83
C SER A 762 -18.97 9.67 35.86
N ARG A 763 -19.78 9.14 34.92
CA ARG A 763 -19.96 7.70 34.73
C ARG A 763 -18.79 7.06 33.96
N GLU A 764 -18.44 5.82 34.27
CA GLU A 764 -17.72 4.93 33.34
C GLU A 764 -18.57 4.62 32.09
N CYS A 765 -17.91 4.39 30.96
CA CYS A 765 -18.53 4.08 29.68
C CYS A 765 -17.69 3.05 28.89
N THR A 766 -18.33 2.30 28.00
CA THR A 766 -17.65 1.43 27.02
C THR A 766 -17.83 1.95 25.59
N THR A 767 -18.90 2.73 25.37
CA THR A 767 -19.28 3.32 24.09
C THR A 767 -19.83 4.73 24.31
N GLN A 768 -19.90 5.50 23.22
CA GLN A 768 -20.53 6.83 23.20
C GLN A 768 -22.02 6.83 23.63
N LEU A 769 -22.69 5.67 23.59
CA LEU A 769 -24.12 5.54 23.95
C LEU A 769 -24.35 5.40 25.48
N ASP A 770 -23.29 5.19 26.26
CA ASP A 770 -23.39 5.03 27.72
C ASP A 770 -23.45 6.37 28.48
N CYS A 771 -23.16 7.47 27.78
CA CYS A 771 -23.02 8.82 28.35
C CYS A 771 -24.30 9.68 28.21
N PRO A 772 -24.51 10.66 29.11
CA PRO A 772 -25.59 11.63 28.99
C PRO A 772 -25.54 12.46 27.70
N ALA A 773 -26.69 12.99 27.27
CA ALA A 773 -26.75 13.91 26.15
C ALA A 773 -25.97 15.20 26.46
N GLY A 774 -24.93 15.48 25.66
CA GLY A 774 -23.97 16.57 25.90
C GLY A 774 -22.61 16.11 26.45
N GLU A 775 -22.43 14.80 26.72
CA GLU A 775 -21.16 14.21 27.13
C GLU A 775 -20.64 13.17 26.11
N TYR A 776 -19.33 12.97 26.11
CA TYR A 776 -18.62 12.00 25.26
C TYR A 776 -17.88 10.97 26.11
N CYS A 777 -17.71 9.76 25.57
CA CYS A 777 -16.96 8.69 26.22
C CYS A 777 -15.46 8.83 25.90
N TRP A 778 -14.67 9.33 26.85
CA TRP A 778 -13.24 9.55 26.69
C TRP A 778 -12.46 8.34 27.19
N THR A 779 -11.65 7.73 26.32
CA THR A 779 -10.82 6.57 26.65
C THR A 779 -9.43 6.99 27.12
N GLY A 780 -8.75 6.11 27.88
CA GLY A 780 -7.40 6.41 28.38
C GLY A 780 -7.37 7.34 29.59
N ILE A 781 -8.50 7.48 30.31
CA ILE A 781 -8.58 8.26 31.55
C ILE A 781 -7.99 7.43 32.69
N THR A 782 -7.11 8.03 33.49
CA THR A 782 -6.52 7.38 34.67
C THR A 782 -7.25 7.86 35.93
N CYS A 783 -8.20 7.05 36.39
CA CYS A 783 -8.83 7.14 37.71
C CYS A 783 -8.20 6.12 38.69
#